data_AF-A0A9P5B3F2-F1
#
_entry.id   AF-A0A9P5B3F2-F1
#
_cell.length_a   1.000
_cell.length_b   1.000
_cell.length_c   1.000
_cell.angle_alpha   90.00
_cell.angle_beta   90.00
_cell.angle_gamma   90.00
#
_symmetry.space_group_name_H-M   'P 1'
#
loop_
_entity.id
_entity.type
_entity.pdbx_description
1 polymer ?
#
loop_
_entity_poly.entity_id
_entity_poly.type
_entity_poly.pdbx_seq_one_letter_code
_entity_poly.pdbx_strand_id
1 'polypeptide(L)'
;MSAEKQRAASLRDAEKKAIELFNEIEKNLIRPGISEKDLNNEIHALGAERHGVRTHWHKRVIRSGPNTLRPFEENPPDRIIQEDDILVVDLGPVFEEWEADFGRTFVLGNDPNKIKLRDALEPIWVDVKAKYWENPDMTGEELYNIAKEAAEKEGFEFGAPIAGHIVGSFPHERIPKDKITLYIAQGSNNSMNTVGKDGNKRHWILEIHLHNKELGFDAVPASAKRCKAKFRVTLDRSIRCICIQTPLIKSGSGYVIHNILDGDVRAWGLVEQAASVEYSQFYNVSLQVLVQKSKGIATDQAVYDVAVGKPHSIFDILNNLASDQEYFDVTASLFLMPFTCLLSAICTPLERDMLLRAATILRLSMDLSKGQRLGVPATTKPLKIGGEGLSGQDAPKSLLQNPKPGSEEIHAAKRNNELEAGTRPSPLDIPYTTYSHWEKVGIILLVSFLAMISPLSSTVFLPAITSIAQDLNVSISLLNLTITAYLIFQGLAPSIIGNLSDTYGRRPAYMICCIIYLSANIGLALQDSYAALLVLRCLQSCGSSATIALASGTASDIIVRAERGKYLGYSSMGVTLGPALGPVIGGLLDEYLGWRSIFWFLTILSSVLFFIIFIFLPETCRSVVGNGSITPPWWNMSLIGYLRQRSSGIAKPVTEKPHQKRPNPIASLKIVFNKETGIILVFSSLMYGGYYVVLATLSTQLASRYHYSSVIVGLCFLPIGIGSMCYRYTGGFLMDWNFRRYAKREGIELVKNRQQDLRVLPIEKMRIEISLPLVYMACAMIVIYGWIMDQNLGLAGIEASLFFFALFFSGALNNLNTLIVDLNTDSAATAVAANNLGRCLIGAGAAAIANPMIDGLGLGWTSVLISGLWLVISVLLWIIMWKGRKWRMDKQKG
;
A
#
# COMPACT_ATOMS: atom_id res chain seq x y z
N MET A 1 -11.68 13.58 -24.51
CA MET A 1 -12.61 12.43 -24.66
C MET A 1 -13.37 12.27 -23.35
N SER A 2 -14.63 11.80 -23.34
CA SER A 2 -15.33 11.54 -22.07
C SER A 2 -14.78 10.28 -21.40
N ALA A 3 -14.87 10.19 -20.07
CA ALA A 3 -14.36 9.04 -19.30
C ALA A 3 -14.91 7.71 -19.81
N GLU A 4 -16.22 7.64 -20.08
CA GLU A 4 -16.88 6.46 -20.65
C GLU A 4 -16.31 6.07 -22.03
N LYS A 5 -16.04 7.05 -22.92
CA LYS A 5 -15.38 6.76 -24.21
C LYS A 5 -13.93 6.27 -24.04
N GLN A 6 -13.28 6.55 -22.91
CA GLN A 6 -11.95 6.01 -22.58
C GLN A 6 -12.04 4.59 -22.01
N ARG A 7 -13.04 4.28 -21.17
CA ARG A 7 -13.35 2.90 -20.72
C ARG A 7 -13.61 1.99 -21.93
N ALA A 8 -14.54 2.39 -22.80
CA ALA A 8 -14.91 1.66 -24.01
C ALA A 8 -13.79 1.59 -25.09
N ALA A 9 -12.79 2.46 -25.04
CA ALA A 9 -11.60 2.36 -25.88
C ALA A 9 -10.57 1.38 -25.31
N SER A 10 -10.44 1.32 -23.99
CA SER A 10 -9.48 0.43 -23.31
C SER A 10 -9.91 -1.04 -23.37
N LEU A 11 -11.23 -1.31 -23.24
CA LEU A 11 -11.81 -2.64 -23.50
C LEU A 11 -11.51 -3.14 -24.92
N ARG A 12 -11.59 -2.27 -25.93
CA ARG A 12 -11.26 -2.62 -27.32
C ARG A 12 -9.78 -2.93 -27.53
N ASP A 13 -8.89 -2.21 -26.85
CA ASP A 13 -7.46 -2.46 -26.92
C ASP A 13 -7.09 -3.80 -26.27
N ALA A 14 -7.72 -4.14 -25.14
CA ALA A 14 -7.63 -5.47 -24.55
C ALA A 14 -8.19 -6.57 -25.48
N GLU A 15 -9.37 -6.37 -26.06
CA GLU A 15 -9.99 -7.29 -27.02
C GLU A 15 -9.12 -7.49 -28.28
N LYS A 16 -8.55 -6.42 -28.83
CA LYS A 16 -7.62 -6.47 -29.98
C LYS A 16 -6.37 -7.29 -29.65
N LYS A 17 -5.80 -7.11 -28.45
CA LYS A 17 -4.65 -7.90 -27.97
C LYS A 17 -5.01 -9.37 -27.74
N ALA A 18 -6.22 -9.67 -27.29
CA ALA A 18 -6.71 -11.06 -27.23
C ALA A 18 -6.80 -11.70 -28.63
N ILE A 19 -7.34 -10.98 -29.62
CA ILE A 19 -7.40 -11.43 -31.02
C ILE A 19 -5.99 -11.68 -31.58
N GLU A 20 -5.05 -10.77 -31.35
CA GLU A 20 -3.64 -10.91 -31.79
C GLU A 20 -2.96 -12.11 -31.14
N LEU A 21 -3.15 -12.33 -29.83
CA LEU A 21 -2.68 -13.52 -29.12
C LEU A 21 -3.29 -14.80 -29.70
N PHE A 22 -4.61 -14.85 -29.91
CA PHE A 22 -5.28 -16.03 -30.48
C PHE A 22 -4.81 -16.36 -31.89
N ASN A 23 -4.55 -15.35 -32.73
CA ASN A 23 -4.00 -15.56 -34.07
C ASN A 23 -2.55 -16.11 -34.02
N GLU A 24 -1.73 -15.74 -33.03
CA GLU A 24 -0.42 -16.38 -32.82
C GLU A 24 -0.52 -17.80 -32.23
N ILE A 25 -1.50 -18.09 -31.38
CA ILE A 25 -1.75 -19.44 -30.85
C ILE A 25 -2.16 -20.39 -32.00
N GLU A 26 -3.12 -19.96 -32.82
CA GLU A 26 -3.62 -20.68 -34.00
C GLU A 26 -2.52 -20.97 -35.01
N LYS A 27 -1.65 -19.99 -35.28
CA LYS A 27 -0.58 -20.12 -36.28
C LYS A 27 0.61 -20.95 -35.82
N ASN A 28 0.98 -20.89 -34.52
CA ASN A 28 2.28 -21.38 -34.06
C ASN A 28 2.23 -22.52 -33.03
N LEU A 29 1.14 -22.69 -32.29
CA LEU A 29 1.09 -23.62 -31.15
C LEU A 29 0.11 -24.79 -31.33
N ILE A 30 -1.03 -24.58 -31.98
CA ILE A 30 -2.08 -25.61 -32.12
C ILE A 30 -1.60 -26.73 -33.07
N ARG A 31 -1.44 -27.93 -32.50
CA ARG A 31 -0.96 -29.14 -33.19
C ARG A 31 -1.35 -30.42 -32.42
N PRO A 32 -1.46 -31.59 -33.08
CA PRO A 32 -1.58 -32.87 -32.39
C PRO A 32 -0.26 -33.30 -31.73
N GLY A 33 -0.31 -34.32 -30.89
CA GLY A 33 0.86 -34.95 -30.25
C GLY A 33 1.36 -34.26 -28.97
N ILE A 34 0.86 -33.06 -28.63
CA ILE A 34 1.12 -32.36 -27.36
C ILE A 34 -0.01 -32.62 -26.34
N SER A 35 0.26 -32.49 -25.05
CA SER A 35 -0.77 -32.54 -24.01
C SER A 35 -1.57 -31.22 -23.91
N GLU A 36 -2.82 -31.29 -23.42
CA GLU A 36 -3.63 -30.10 -23.08
C GLU A 36 -2.89 -29.18 -22.11
N LYS A 37 -2.20 -29.77 -21.13
CA LYS A 37 -1.39 -29.07 -20.13
C LYS A 37 -0.17 -28.37 -20.73
N ASP A 38 0.55 -29.01 -21.64
CA ASP A 38 1.77 -28.45 -22.24
C ASP A 38 1.43 -27.38 -23.28
N LEU A 39 0.36 -27.55 -24.05
CA LEU A 39 -0.18 -26.46 -24.89
C LEU A 39 -0.62 -25.26 -24.03
N ASN A 40 -1.24 -25.50 -22.87
CA ASN A 40 -1.54 -24.44 -21.88
C ASN A 40 -0.27 -23.78 -21.29
N ASN A 41 0.84 -24.51 -21.17
CA ASN A 41 2.13 -23.95 -20.73
C ASN A 41 2.77 -23.09 -21.83
N GLU A 42 2.74 -23.53 -23.09
CA GLU A 42 3.23 -22.76 -24.24
C GLU A 42 2.40 -21.48 -24.48
N ILE A 43 1.06 -21.59 -24.42
CA ILE A 43 0.15 -20.44 -24.48
C ILE A 43 0.45 -19.44 -23.36
N HIS A 44 0.74 -19.92 -22.15
CA HIS A 44 1.11 -19.07 -21.02
C HIS A 44 2.46 -18.35 -21.23
N ALA A 45 3.45 -19.05 -21.78
CA ALA A 45 4.74 -18.45 -22.12
C ALA A 45 4.60 -17.37 -23.21
N LEU A 46 3.90 -17.68 -24.31
CA LEU A 46 3.60 -16.74 -25.40
C LEU A 46 2.85 -15.50 -24.90
N GLY A 47 1.83 -15.70 -24.07
CA GLY A 47 1.04 -14.63 -23.47
C GLY A 47 1.87 -13.71 -22.57
N ALA A 48 2.76 -14.28 -21.76
CA ALA A 48 3.62 -13.52 -20.85
C ALA A 48 4.78 -12.80 -21.56
N GLU A 49 5.42 -13.44 -22.54
CA GLU A 49 6.62 -12.93 -23.22
C GLU A 49 6.30 -11.89 -24.30
N ARG A 50 5.32 -12.16 -25.19
CA ARG A 50 5.02 -11.29 -26.33
C ARG A 50 3.84 -10.36 -26.10
N HIS A 51 2.80 -10.84 -25.42
CA HIS A 51 1.53 -10.12 -25.25
C HIS A 51 1.40 -9.42 -23.88
N GLY A 52 2.39 -9.57 -23.00
CA GLY A 52 2.45 -8.88 -21.70
C GLY A 52 1.34 -9.27 -20.72
N VAL A 53 0.68 -10.41 -20.91
CA VAL A 53 -0.43 -10.90 -20.08
C VAL A 53 0.09 -11.21 -18.68
N ARG A 54 -0.31 -10.40 -17.69
CA ARG A 54 0.21 -10.51 -16.30
C ARG A 54 -0.59 -11.44 -15.41
N THR A 55 -1.87 -11.62 -15.71
CA THR A 55 -2.79 -12.53 -15.01
C THR A 55 -3.94 -12.90 -15.94
N HIS A 56 -4.73 -13.89 -15.56
CA HIS A 56 -6.02 -14.18 -16.18
C HIS A 56 -7.12 -13.99 -15.12
N TRP A 57 -8.31 -13.55 -15.55
CA TRP A 57 -9.44 -13.34 -14.64
C TRP A 57 -10.19 -14.65 -14.34
N HIS A 58 -10.19 -15.60 -15.29
CA HIS A 58 -10.60 -16.99 -15.09
C HIS A 58 -9.45 -17.97 -15.37
N LYS A 59 -9.61 -19.24 -14.95
CA LYS A 59 -8.69 -20.35 -15.28
C LYS A 59 -8.59 -20.50 -16.80
N ARG A 60 -7.37 -20.52 -17.37
CA ARG A 60 -7.15 -20.89 -18.78
C ARG A 60 -7.71 -22.29 -19.06
N VAL A 61 -8.58 -22.41 -20.05
CA VAL A 61 -9.15 -23.68 -20.49
C VAL A 61 -8.59 -24.02 -21.86
N ILE A 62 -7.84 -25.12 -21.92
CA ILE A 62 -7.42 -25.79 -23.14
C ILE A 62 -8.00 -27.20 -23.03
N ARG A 63 -8.87 -27.62 -23.96
CA ARG A 63 -9.58 -28.91 -23.89
C ARG A 63 -9.82 -29.51 -25.27
N SER A 64 -9.55 -30.80 -25.42
CA SER A 64 -9.53 -31.54 -26.67
C SER A 64 -10.46 -32.74 -26.67
N GLY A 65 -11.10 -33.02 -27.81
CA GLY A 65 -11.98 -34.17 -28.00
C GLY A 65 -13.03 -34.31 -26.88
N PRO A 66 -13.14 -35.48 -26.21
CA PRO A 66 -14.09 -35.70 -25.13
C PRO A 66 -13.97 -34.74 -23.93
N ASN A 67 -12.80 -34.13 -23.68
CA ASN A 67 -12.63 -33.19 -22.57
C ASN A 67 -13.43 -31.88 -22.80
N THR A 68 -13.77 -31.53 -24.05
CA THR A 68 -14.58 -30.34 -24.36
C THR A 68 -15.97 -30.35 -23.71
N LEU A 69 -16.54 -31.54 -23.51
CA LEU A 69 -17.89 -31.76 -22.98
C LEU A 69 -18.03 -31.47 -21.48
N ARG A 70 -16.93 -31.38 -20.75
CA ARG A 70 -16.97 -31.18 -19.29
C ARG A 70 -17.44 -29.77 -18.93
N PRO A 71 -18.13 -29.56 -17.81
CA PRO A 71 -18.30 -28.23 -17.21
C PRO A 71 -16.95 -27.51 -17.10
N PHE A 72 -16.88 -26.21 -17.37
CA PHE A 72 -15.60 -25.48 -17.46
C PHE A 72 -14.83 -25.41 -16.13
N GLU A 73 -15.55 -25.53 -15.01
CA GLU A 73 -15.02 -25.61 -13.66
C GLU A 73 -14.25 -26.92 -13.38
N GLU A 74 -14.56 -28.01 -14.10
CA GLU A 74 -13.90 -29.31 -13.89
C GLU A 74 -12.41 -29.32 -14.30
N ASN A 75 -11.67 -30.21 -13.65
CA ASN A 75 -10.30 -30.58 -14.00
C ASN A 75 -10.29 -32.02 -14.52
N PRO A 76 -10.65 -32.27 -15.80
CA PRO A 76 -10.51 -33.59 -16.39
C PRO A 76 -9.04 -34.04 -16.42
N PRO A 77 -8.77 -35.36 -16.56
CA PRO A 77 -7.42 -35.85 -16.77
C PRO A 77 -6.75 -35.21 -18.00
N ASP A 78 -5.47 -34.91 -17.85
CA ASP A 78 -4.60 -34.40 -18.91
C ASP A 78 -4.52 -35.41 -20.06
N ARG A 79 -4.60 -34.91 -21.30
CA ARG A 79 -4.80 -35.72 -22.51
C ARG A 79 -3.90 -35.24 -23.63
N ILE A 80 -3.35 -36.18 -24.40
CA ILE A 80 -2.64 -35.89 -25.65
C ILE A 80 -3.66 -35.55 -26.74
N ILE A 81 -3.48 -34.41 -27.40
CA ILE A 81 -4.31 -33.95 -28.51
C ILE A 81 -4.06 -34.83 -29.74
N GLN A 82 -5.13 -35.33 -30.34
CA GLN A 82 -5.14 -36.25 -31.49
C GLN A 82 -5.34 -35.50 -32.81
N GLU A 83 -5.00 -36.15 -33.93
CA GLU A 83 -5.02 -35.55 -35.27
C GLU A 83 -6.42 -35.11 -35.75
N ASP A 84 -7.50 -35.76 -35.29
CA ASP A 84 -8.89 -35.45 -35.63
C ASP A 84 -9.71 -34.92 -34.43
N ASP A 85 -9.04 -34.30 -33.46
CA ASP A 85 -9.72 -33.64 -32.34
C ASP A 85 -10.35 -32.30 -32.72
N ILE A 86 -11.45 -31.99 -32.04
CA ILE A 86 -11.88 -30.61 -31.79
C ILE A 86 -11.14 -30.08 -30.56
N LEU A 87 -10.76 -28.80 -30.56
CA LEU A 87 -10.00 -28.15 -29.49
C LEU A 87 -10.66 -26.82 -29.12
N VAL A 88 -11.05 -26.66 -27.86
CA VAL A 88 -11.51 -25.38 -27.29
C VAL A 88 -10.36 -24.74 -26.54
N VAL A 89 -10.02 -23.51 -26.92
CA VAL A 89 -9.11 -22.62 -26.16
C VAL A 89 -9.93 -21.43 -25.71
N ASP A 90 -10.01 -21.22 -24.40
CA ASP A 90 -10.84 -20.20 -23.76
C ASP A 90 -10.03 -19.54 -22.63
N LEU A 91 -9.72 -18.26 -22.82
CA LEU A 91 -8.76 -17.49 -22.03
C LEU A 91 -9.39 -16.14 -21.65
N GLY A 92 -9.29 -15.79 -20.37
CA GLY A 92 -9.60 -14.46 -19.86
C GLY A 92 -8.34 -13.63 -19.54
N PRO A 93 -7.49 -13.26 -20.51
CA PRO A 93 -6.26 -12.52 -20.24
C PRO A 93 -6.55 -11.08 -19.76
N VAL A 94 -5.89 -10.66 -18.69
CA VAL A 94 -5.97 -9.27 -18.22
C VAL A 94 -4.82 -8.47 -18.83
N PHE A 95 -5.17 -7.57 -19.74
CA PHE A 95 -4.27 -6.61 -20.36
C PHE A 95 -4.24 -5.34 -19.51
N GLU A 96 -3.14 -5.19 -18.77
CA GLU A 96 -2.91 -4.11 -17.81
C GLU A 96 -3.89 -4.10 -16.63
N GLU A 97 -5.03 -3.43 -16.79
CA GLU A 97 -6.13 -3.32 -15.81
C GLU A 97 -7.48 -3.66 -16.47
N TRP A 98 -7.50 -4.05 -17.74
CA TRP A 98 -8.71 -4.38 -18.50
C TRP A 98 -8.72 -5.87 -18.79
N GLU A 99 -9.81 -6.54 -18.44
CA GLU A 99 -9.99 -7.93 -18.84
C GLU A 99 -10.41 -7.97 -20.31
N ALA A 100 -9.68 -8.76 -21.09
CA ALA A 100 -10.24 -9.34 -22.29
C ALA A 100 -10.65 -10.77 -21.95
N ASP A 101 -11.58 -11.28 -22.74
CA ASP A 101 -12.19 -12.56 -22.51
C ASP A 101 -12.54 -13.15 -23.87
N PHE A 102 -11.88 -14.24 -24.23
CA PHE A 102 -11.86 -14.70 -25.61
C PHE A 102 -11.77 -16.21 -25.67
N GLY A 103 -12.64 -16.80 -26.49
CA GLY A 103 -12.71 -18.23 -26.71
C GLY A 103 -12.88 -18.52 -28.19
N ARG A 104 -12.08 -19.45 -28.71
CA ARG A 104 -12.16 -19.95 -30.09
C ARG A 104 -12.09 -21.47 -30.07
N THR A 105 -12.81 -22.07 -31.02
CA THR A 105 -12.78 -23.52 -31.27
C THR A 105 -12.04 -23.81 -32.56
N PHE A 106 -11.20 -24.83 -32.52
CA PHE A 106 -10.37 -25.30 -33.62
C PHE A 106 -10.70 -26.77 -33.90
N VAL A 107 -10.45 -27.22 -35.12
CA VAL A 107 -10.59 -28.62 -35.54
C VAL A 107 -9.30 -28.98 -36.26
N LEU A 108 -8.62 -30.03 -35.81
CA LEU A 108 -7.32 -30.43 -36.37
C LEU A 108 -7.44 -31.34 -37.61
N GLY A 109 -8.52 -32.13 -37.67
CA GLY A 109 -8.81 -33.04 -38.76
C GLY A 109 -9.94 -32.57 -39.68
N ASN A 110 -10.48 -33.51 -40.45
CA ASN A 110 -11.41 -33.23 -41.55
C ASN A 110 -12.85 -33.74 -41.29
N ASP A 111 -13.21 -34.10 -40.05
CA ASP A 111 -14.57 -34.50 -39.70
C ASP A 111 -15.59 -33.37 -40.01
N PRO A 112 -16.52 -33.59 -40.97
CA PRO A 112 -17.45 -32.55 -41.41
C PRO A 112 -18.42 -32.11 -40.31
N ASN A 113 -18.67 -32.94 -39.30
CA ASN A 113 -19.54 -32.60 -38.17
C ASN A 113 -18.85 -31.65 -37.19
N LYS A 114 -17.55 -31.85 -36.96
CA LYS A 114 -16.72 -30.96 -36.12
C LYS A 114 -16.51 -29.61 -36.82
N ILE A 115 -16.30 -29.64 -38.14
CA ILE A 115 -16.22 -28.45 -38.99
C ILE A 115 -17.55 -27.68 -38.96
N LYS A 116 -18.69 -28.33 -39.22
CA LYS A 116 -20.02 -27.69 -39.14
C LYS A 116 -20.29 -27.07 -37.75
N LEU A 117 -19.94 -27.78 -36.68
CA LEU A 117 -20.10 -27.30 -35.31
C LEU A 117 -19.21 -26.09 -34.98
N ARG A 118 -18.00 -26.02 -35.54
CA ARG A 118 -17.10 -24.85 -35.44
C ARG A 118 -17.67 -23.67 -36.23
N ASP A 119 -18.04 -23.90 -37.48
CA ASP A 119 -18.35 -22.83 -38.43
C ASP A 119 -19.74 -22.20 -38.20
N ALA A 120 -20.64 -22.88 -37.49
CA ALA A 120 -21.91 -22.32 -37.03
C ALA A 120 -21.77 -21.27 -35.91
N LEU A 121 -20.63 -21.22 -35.19
CA LEU A 121 -20.46 -20.35 -34.02
C LEU A 121 -20.49 -18.85 -34.35
N GLU A 122 -19.76 -18.42 -35.39
CA GLU A 122 -19.64 -16.99 -35.74
C GLU A 122 -20.96 -16.44 -36.32
N PRO A 123 -21.67 -17.11 -37.26
CA PRO A 123 -22.98 -16.68 -37.72
C PRO A 123 -24.01 -16.52 -36.60
N ILE A 124 -24.11 -17.50 -35.68
CA ILE A 124 -25.02 -17.42 -34.53
C ILE A 124 -24.64 -16.25 -33.61
N TRP A 125 -23.35 -16.03 -33.36
CA TRP A 125 -22.90 -14.88 -32.58
C TRP A 125 -23.25 -13.54 -33.24
N VAL A 126 -23.15 -13.44 -34.58
CA VAL A 126 -23.56 -12.25 -35.34
C VAL A 126 -25.07 -12.01 -35.26
N ASP A 127 -25.91 -13.02 -35.49
CA ASP A 127 -27.37 -12.92 -35.42
C ASP A 127 -27.84 -12.47 -34.03
N VAL A 128 -27.31 -13.10 -32.97
CA VAL A 128 -27.66 -12.79 -31.57
C VAL A 128 -27.17 -11.38 -31.18
N LYS A 129 -25.98 -10.98 -31.64
CA LYS A 129 -25.47 -9.61 -31.46
C LYS A 129 -26.31 -8.57 -32.20
N ALA A 130 -26.79 -8.88 -33.40
CA ALA A 130 -27.71 -8.01 -34.14
C ALA A 130 -29.01 -7.78 -33.36
N LYS A 131 -29.56 -8.80 -32.70
CA LYS A 131 -30.75 -8.67 -31.84
C LYS A 131 -30.51 -7.81 -30.59
N TYR A 132 -29.36 -7.96 -29.92
CA TYR A 132 -28.96 -7.01 -28.87
C TYR A 132 -28.79 -5.57 -29.41
N TRP A 133 -28.29 -5.43 -30.64
CA TRP A 133 -28.18 -4.12 -31.29
C TRP A 133 -29.50 -3.53 -31.76
N GLU A 134 -30.55 -4.33 -31.97
CA GLU A 134 -31.92 -3.84 -32.19
C GLU A 134 -32.50 -3.29 -30.88
N ASN A 135 -32.44 -4.05 -29.78
CA ASN A 135 -32.97 -3.66 -28.47
C ASN A 135 -31.93 -3.78 -27.32
N PRO A 136 -31.09 -2.76 -27.06
CA PRO A 136 -30.04 -2.83 -26.04
C PRO A 136 -30.55 -2.80 -24.59
N ASP A 137 -31.81 -2.42 -24.39
CA ASP A 137 -32.46 -2.31 -23.08
C ASP A 137 -33.08 -3.65 -22.63
N MET A 138 -33.01 -4.70 -23.46
CA MET A 138 -33.41 -6.07 -23.11
C MET A 138 -32.67 -6.61 -21.87
N THR A 139 -33.25 -7.63 -21.26
CA THR A 139 -32.72 -8.35 -20.11
C THR A 139 -31.69 -9.41 -20.49
N GLY A 140 -30.88 -9.85 -19.52
CA GLY A 140 -29.93 -10.94 -19.72
C GLY A 140 -30.59 -12.30 -19.98
N GLU A 141 -31.85 -12.48 -19.55
CA GLU A 141 -32.63 -13.69 -19.85
C GLU A 141 -33.21 -13.67 -21.27
N GLU A 142 -33.70 -12.53 -21.76
CA GLU A 142 -34.17 -12.40 -23.15
C GLU A 142 -33.03 -12.69 -24.14
N LEU A 143 -31.84 -12.12 -23.93
CA LEU A 143 -30.69 -12.37 -24.82
C LEU A 143 -30.18 -13.82 -24.72
N TYR A 144 -30.28 -14.46 -23.55
CA TYR A 144 -29.98 -15.89 -23.38
C TYR A 144 -30.96 -16.78 -24.17
N ASN A 145 -32.25 -16.46 -24.14
CA ASN A 145 -33.26 -17.19 -24.90
C ASN A 145 -33.07 -17.00 -26.42
N ILE A 146 -32.77 -15.78 -26.88
CA ILE A 146 -32.41 -15.51 -28.29
C ILE A 146 -31.17 -16.31 -28.72
N ALA A 147 -30.14 -16.42 -27.86
CA ALA A 147 -28.96 -17.23 -28.13
C ALA A 147 -29.28 -18.73 -28.24
N LYS A 148 -30.24 -19.21 -27.45
CA LYS A 148 -30.73 -20.60 -27.51
C LYS A 148 -31.56 -20.87 -28.76
N GLU A 149 -32.51 -20.01 -29.09
CA GLU A 149 -33.34 -20.13 -30.31
C GLU A 149 -32.47 -20.12 -31.59
N ALA A 150 -31.44 -19.26 -31.63
CA ALA A 150 -30.49 -19.21 -32.74
C ALA A 150 -29.63 -20.48 -32.86
N ALA A 151 -29.28 -21.14 -31.74
CA ALA A 151 -28.62 -22.44 -31.78
C ALA A 151 -29.55 -23.56 -32.27
N GLU A 152 -30.80 -23.59 -31.78
CA GLU A 152 -31.80 -24.60 -32.16
C GLU A 152 -32.18 -24.50 -33.65
N LYS A 153 -32.26 -23.28 -34.20
CA LYS A 153 -32.47 -23.00 -35.63
C LYS A 153 -31.41 -23.63 -36.54
N GLU A 154 -30.15 -23.63 -36.14
CA GLU A 154 -29.03 -24.22 -36.90
C GLU A 154 -28.84 -25.74 -36.63
N GLY A 155 -29.72 -26.33 -35.80
CA GLY A 155 -29.73 -27.76 -35.46
C GLY A 155 -28.82 -28.14 -34.28
N PHE A 156 -28.48 -27.19 -33.40
CA PHE A 156 -27.60 -27.41 -32.24
C PHE A 156 -28.34 -27.14 -30.92
N GLU A 157 -27.87 -27.75 -29.84
CA GLU A 157 -28.32 -27.42 -28.48
C GLU A 157 -27.40 -26.39 -27.85
N PHE A 158 -27.96 -25.38 -27.17
CA PHE A 158 -27.17 -24.37 -26.47
C PHE A 158 -26.49 -24.99 -25.23
N GLY A 159 -25.15 -25.03 -25.25
CA GLY A 159 -24.36 -25.94 -24.44
C GLY A 159 -23.92 -25.42 -23.06
N ALA A 160 -24.38 -24.25 -22.61
CA ALA A 160 -23.94 -23.63 -21.36
C ALA A 160 -25.10 -22.94 -20.61
N PRO A 161 -25.03 -22.84 -19.27
CA PRO A 161 -26.03 -22.14 -18.47
C PRO A 161 -25.93 -20.60 -18.56
N ILE A 162 -24.94 -20.07 -19.29
CA ILE A 162 -24.75 -18.65 -19.56
C ILE A 162 -24.41 -18.45 -21.05
N ALA A 163 -24.83 -17.32 -21.60
CA ALA A 163 -24.46 -16.80 -22.92
C ALA A 163 -23.55 -15.57 -22.81
N GLY A 164 -22.88 -15.38 -21.67
CA GLY A 164 -21.96 -14.26 -21.41
C GLY A 164 -22.16 -13.58 -20.06
N HIS A 165 -21.48 -12.45 -19.85
CA HIS A 165 -21.46 -11.69 -18.60
C HIS A 165 -20.93 -10.25 -18.80
N ILE A 166 -20.86 -9.46 -17.71
CA ILE A 166 -20.24 -8.13 -17.74
C ILE A 166 -18.73 -8.20 -18.02
N VAL A 167 -18.19 -7.18 -18.67
CA VAL A 167 -16.74 -7.01 -18.92
C VAL A 167 -16.31 -5.57 -18.56
N GLY A 168 -15.13 -5.41 -17.95
CA GLY A 168 -14.68 -4.10 -17.48
C GLY A 168 -13.23 -4.03 -17.02
N SER A 169 -12.95 -3.05 -16.16
CA SER A 169 -11.67 -2.91 -15.46
C SER A 169 -11.59 -3.98 -14.37
N PHE A 170 -10.55 -4.82 -14.40
CA PHE A 170 -10.40 -5.96 -13.51
C PHE A 170 -9.90 -5.53 -12.11
N PRO A 171 -10.51 -6.00 -11.00
CA PRO A 171 -11.72 -6.83 -10.94
C PRO A 171 -13.00 -6.01 -11.19
N HIS A 172 -13.87 -6.53 -12.06
CA HIS A 172 -15.18 -5.91 -12.36
C HIS A 172 -16.15 -5.95 -11.16
N GLU A 173 -17.27 -5.24 -11.29
CA GLU A 173 -18.31 -5.15 -10.26
C GLU A 173 -18.78 -6.54 -9.81
N ARG A 174 -18.78 -6.81 -8.49
CA ARG A 174 -19.41 -7.99 -7.89
C ARG A 174 -20.56 -7.57 -6.98
N ILE A 175 -21.72 -8.19 -7.12
CA ILE A 175 -22.89 -7.95 -6.24
C ILE A 175 -22.91 -9.06 -5.16
N PRO A 176 -22.79 -8.72 -3.86
CA PRO A 176 -22.78 -9.73 -2.80
C PRO A 176 -24.08 -10.53 -2.76
N LYS A 177 -23.96 -11.87 -2.70
CA LYS A 177 -25.05 -12.87 -2.73
C LYS A 177 -25.82 -13.00 -4.05
N ASP A 178 -25.53 -12.21 -5.07
CA ASP A 178 -26.08 -12.37 -6.41
C ASP A 178 -25.10 -13.14 -7.31
N LYS A 179 -25.62 -14.07 -8.10
CA LYS A 179 -24.86 -14.92 -9.03
C LYS A 179 -25.38 -14.85 -10.47
N ILE A 180 -26.43 -14.08 -10.75
CA ILE A 180 -27.19 -14.17 -12.01
C ILE A 180 -27.28 -12.80 -12.71
N THR A 181 -27.52 -11.69 -12.00
CA THR A 181 -27.80 -10.40 -12.67
C THR A 181 -26.60 -9.73 -13.35
N LEU A 182 -25.41 -10.33 -13.25
CA LEU A 182 -24.19 -9.94 -13.95
C LEU A 182 -23.85 -10.88 -15.13
N TYR A 183 -24.72 -11.84 -15.41
CA TYR A 183 -24.61 -12.85 -16.47
C TYR A 183 -25.78 -12.73 -17.46
N ILE A 184 -25.54 -13.15 -18.70
CA ILE A 184 -26.56 -13.34 -19.73
C ILE A 184 -27.07 -14.77 -19.54
N ALA A 185 -28.12 -14.94 -18.75
CA ALA A 185 -28.53 -16.23 -18.20
C ALA A 185 -30.02 -16.22 -17.80
N GLN A 186 -30.59 -17.42 -17.67
CA GLN A 186 -31.95 -17.58 -17.14
C GLN A 186 -32.05 -17.03 -15.70
N GLY A 187 -33.09 -16.26 -15.39
CA GLY A 187 -33.26 -15.50 -14.17
C GLY A 187 -32.66 -14.08 -14.18
N SER A 188 -31.93 -13.69 -15.22
CA SER A 188 -31.26 -12.39 -15.31
C SER A 188 -32.20 -11.27 -15.79
N ASN A 189 -33.18 -10.96 -14.94
CA ASN A 189 -34.31 -10.04 -15.20
C ASN A 189 -33.95 -8.54 -15.24
N ASN A 190 -32.68 -8.17 -15.09
CA ASN A 190 -32.25 -6.77 -15.14
C ASN A 190 -31.92 -6.36 -16.58
N SER A 191 -32.32 -5.15 -16.97
CA SER A 191 -31.93 -4.56 -18.26
C SER A 191 -30.41 -4.48 -18.41
N MET A 192 -29.89 -4.91 -19.57
CA MET A 192 -28.46 -4.91 -19.87
C MET A 192 -27.88 -3.50 -20.06
N ASN A 193 -28.71 -2.48 -20.26
CA ASN A 193 -28.25 -1.08 -20.36
C ASN A 193 -28.07 -0.40 -18.97
N THR A 194 -28.24 -1.15 -17.87
CA THR A 194 -28.06 -0.64 -16.50
C THR A 194 -26.63 -0.16 -16.19
N VAL A 195 -26.53 0.89 -15.36
CA VAL A 195 -25.27 1.35 -14.77
C VAL A 195 -24.87 0.50 -13.56
N GLY A 196 -23.56 0.42 -13.30
CA GLY A 196 -23.01 -0.19 -12.09
C GLY A 196 -23.14 0.70 -10.85
N LYS A 197 -22.82 0.16 -9.67
CA LYS A 197 -22.79 0.91 -8.40
C LYS A 197 -21.82 2.10 -8.37
N ASP A 198 -20.86 2.14 -9.28
CA ASP A 198 -19.91 3.22 -9.49
C ASP A 198 -20.45 4.34 -10.40
N GLY A 199 -21.69 4.22 -10.89
CA GLY A 199 -22.33 5.15 -11.82
C GLY A 199 -21.85 5.01 -13.27
N ASN A 200 -20.95 4.07 -13.58
CA ASN A 200 -20.46 3.84 -14.93
C ASN A 200 -21.36 2.87 -15.70
N LYS A 201 -21.26 2.87 -17.04
CA LYS A 201 -21.96 1.88 -17.86
C LYS A 201 -21.34 0.49 -17.69
N ARG A 202 -22.18 -0.54 -17.63
CA ARG A 202 -21.78 -1.94 -17.81
C ARG A 202 -21.58 -2.24 -19.31
N HIS A 203 -20.44 -2.82 -19.65
CA HIS A 203 -20.24 -3.46 -20.94
C HIS A 203 -20.44 -4.97 -20.75
N TRP A 204 -20.77 -5.68 -21.83
CA TRP A 204 -21.08 -7.11 -21.79
C TRP A 204 -20.31 -7.85 -22.87
N ILE A 205 -20.05 -9.13 -22.64
CA ILE A 205 -19.53 -10.05 -23.64
C ILE A 205 -20.60 -11.09 -24.00
N LEU A 206 -20.65 -11.50 -25.28
CA LEU A 206 -21.54 -12.56 -25.76
C LEU A 206 -20.75 -13.84 -26.01
N GLU A 207 -21.25 -14.95 -25.50
CA GLU A 207 -20.74 -16.30 -25.66
C GLU A 207 -21.77 -17.19 -26.36
N ILE A 208 -21.38 -17.82 -27.47
CA ILE A 208 -22.15 -18.91 -28.07
C ILE A 208 -21.48 -20.23 -27.71
N HIS A 209 -22.25 -21.17 -27.16
CA HIS A 209 -21.84 -22.53 -26.82
C HIS A 209 -22.73 -23.52 -27.55
N LEU A 210 -22.16 -24.39 -28.38
CA LEU A 210 -22.93 -25.35 -29.18
C LEU A 210 -22.59 -26.80 -28.82
N HIS A 211 -23.63 -27.63 -28.71
CA HIS A 211 -23.58 -29.09 -28.65
C HIS A 211 -24.31 -29.68 -29.86
N ASN A 212 -23.78 -30.76 -30.44
CA ASN A 212 -24.49 -31.58 -31.43
C ASN A 212 -25.15 -32.79 -30.75
N LYS A 213 -26.45 -33.00 -31.00
CA LYS A 213 -27.25 -34.12 -30.45
C LYS A 213 -27.23 -35.40 -31.28
N GLU A 214 -26.92 -35.36 -32.58
CA GLU A 214 -27.10 -36.48 -33.51
C GLU A 214 -26.07 -37.62 -33.38
N LEU A 215 -25.25 -37.63 -32.32
CA LEU A 215 -24.39 -38.76 -31.96
C LEU A 215 -24.84 -39.39 -30.64
N GLY A 216 -25.91 -40.17 -30.79
CA GLY A 216 -26.40 -41.14 -29.82
C GLY A 216 -25.36 -42.21 -29.45
N PHE A 217 -25.72 -43.07 -28.52
CA PHE A 217 -24.85 -44.15 -28.06
C PHE A 217 -24.67 -45.24 -29.14
N ASP A 218 -23.65 -46.06 -28.91
CA ASP A 218 -23.32 -47.31 -29.61
C ASP A 218 -22.58 -47.25 -30.97
N ALA A 219 -21.81 -48.33 -31.19
CA ALA A 219 -20.82 -48.59 -32.23
C ALA A 219 -19.66 -47.56 -32.39
N VAL A 220 -18.43 -48.07 -32.56
CA VAL A 220 -17.16 -47.33 -32.75
C VAL A 220 -16.66 -46.58 -31.48
N PRO A 221 -15.34 -46.54 -31.18
CA PRO A 221 -14.82 -46.03 -29.90
C PRO A 221 -15.20 -44.58 -29.54
N ALA A 222 -15.37 -44.33 -28.24
CA ALA A 222 -15.92 -43.09 -27.67
C ALA A 222 -15.02 -41.83 -27.81
N SER A 223 -13.86 -41.92 -28.44
CA SER A 223 -12.93 -40.80 -28.63
C SER A 223 -13.41 -39.75 -29.64
N ALA A 224 -14.29 -40.10 -30.58
CA ALA A 224 -14.62 -39.27 -31.73
C ALA A 224 -16.01 -38.61 -31.72
N LYS A 225 -16.94 -39.06 -30.85
CA LYS A 225 -18.39 -38.92 -31.10
C LYS A 225 -19.16 -37.81 -30.36
N ARG A 226 -18.56 -37.02 -29.46
CA ARG A 226 -19.26 -35.87 -28.85
C ARG A 226 -18.30 -34.70 -28.64
N CYS A 227 -18.75 -33.51 -29.03
CA CYS A 227 -17.95 -32.30 -29.13
C CYS A 227 -18.72 -31.09 -28.58
N LYS A 228 -18.04 -30.19 -27.87
CA LYS A 228 -18.54 -28.85 -27.53
C LYS A 228 -17.68 -27.79 -28.21
N ALA A 229 -18.33 -26.75 -28.73
CA ALA A 229 -17.68 -25.60 -29.34
C ALA A 229 -18.10 -24.29 -28.66
N LYS A 230 -17.19 -23.31 -28.58
CA LYS A 230 -17.35 -21.98 -27.98
C LYS A 230 -16.77 -20.87 -28.87
N PHE A 231 -17.46 -19.73 -28.92
CA PHE A 231 -16.99 -18.45 -29.49
C PHE A 231 -17.44 -17.28 -28.60
N ARG A 232 -16.59 -16.25 -28.44
CA ARG A 232 -16.76 -15.22 -27.40
C ARG A 232 -16.07 -13.89 -27.76
N VAL A 233 -16.83 -12.80 -27.90
CA VAL A 233 -16.40 -11.42 -28.31
C VAL A 233 -17.40 -10.35 -27.78
N THR A 234 -16.96 -9.10 -27.55
CA THR A 234 -17.70 -8.02 -26.82
C THR A 234 -18.95 -7.49 -27.55
N LEU A 235 -20.01 -7.13 -26.81
CA LEU A 235 -21.33 -6.72 -27.34
C LEU A 235 -21.50 -5.23 -27.72
N ASP A 236 -20.71 -4.32 -27.15
CA ASP A 236 -21.03 -2.88 -27.13
C ASP A 236 -21.18 -2.24 -28.53
N ARG A 237 -22.32 -1.58 -28.78
CA ARG A 237 -22.62 -0.75 -29.98
C ARG A 237 -21.52 0.28 -30.30
N SER A 238 -20.73 0.72 -29.32
CA SER A 238 -19.62 1.64 -29.55
C SER A 238 -18.47 1.02 -30.37
N ILE A 239 -18.39 -0.32 -30.40
CA ILE A 239 -17.34 -1.14 -31.02
C ILE A 239 -17.77 -1.56 -32.43
N ARG A 240 -17.18 -0.93 -33.46
CA ARG A 240 -17.17 -1.52 -34.81
C ARG A 240 -16.18 -2.67 -34.84
N CYS A 241 -16.67 -3.90 -34.74
CA CYS A 241 -15.90 -5.08 -35.11
C CYS A 241 -15.61 -5.01 -36.62
N ILE A 242 -14.38 -4.69 -37.00
CA ILE A 242 -13.93 -4.76 -38.39
C ILE A 242 -13.50 -6.21 -38.65
N CYS A 243 -14.48 -7.09 -38.87
CA CYS A 243 -14.22 -8.43 -39.40
C CYS A 243 -13.89 -8.32 -40.89
N ILE A 244 -12.63 -7.99 -41.21
CA ILE A 244 -12.09 -8.21 -42.55
C ILE A 244 -11.78 -9.70 -42.67
N GLN A 245 -12.80 -10.48 -43.05
CA GLN A 245 -12.55 -11.61 -43.93
C GLN A 245 -12.28 -11.03 -45.32
N THR A 246 -11.06 -11.18 -45.81
CA THR A 246 -10.80 -11.17 -47.26
C THR A 246 -10.38 -12.58 -47.64
N PRO A 247 -11.15 -13.32 -48.45
CA PRO A 247 -10.71 -14.62 -48.93
C PRO A 247 -9.43 -14.43 -49.77
N LEU A 248 -8.45 -15.32 -49.57
CA LEU A 248 -7.15 -15.27 -50.25
C LEU A 248 -7.25 -15.64 -51.74
N ILE A 249 -7.77 -14.72 -52.55
CA ILE A 249 -7.73 -14.79 -54.02
C ILE A 249 -6.47 -14.06 -54.50
N LYS A 250 -5.56 -14.79 -55.15
CA LYS A 250 -4.39 -14.18 -55.82
C LYS A 250 -4.83 -13.39 -57.05
N SER A 251 -4.64 -12.08 -57.03
CA SER A 251 -4.39 -11.26 -58.22
C SER A 251 -3.30 -10.22 -57.91
N GLY A 252 -2.54 -9.79 -58.93
CA GLY A 252 -1.39 -8.90 -58.76
C GLY A 252 -1.73 -7.40 -58.88
N SER A 253 -0.68 -6.57 -58.86
CA SER A 253 -0.70 -5.10 -58.72
C SER A 253 -1.00 -4.60 -57.28
N GLY A 254 -0.70 -3.32 -56.98
CA GLY A 254 -0.69 -2.81 -55.60
C GLY A 254 -0.42 -1.29 -55.48
N TYR A 255 0.05 -0.85 -54.30
CA TYR A 255 0.02 0.55 -53.79
C TYR A 255 -1.45 1.02 -53.48
N VAL A 256 -1.76 2.13 -52.79
CA VAL A 256 -1.04 3.39 -52.43
C VAL A 256 -1.41 3.83 -50.99
N ILE A 257 -0.56 4.63 -50.32
CA ILE A 257 -0.86 5.35 -49.06
C ILE A 257 -1.16 6.83 -49.37
N HIS A 258 -2.14 7.46 -48.70
CA HIS A 258 -2.41 8.90 -48.87
C HIS A 258 -2.68 9.67 -47.57
N ASN A 259 -2.14 10.89 -47.49
CA ASN A 259 -2.33 11.89 -46.42
C ASN A 259 -3.24 13.05 -46.88
N ILE A 260 -4.03 13.60 -45.95
CA ILE A 260 -4.77 14.89 -45.96
C ILE A 260 -4.82 15.35 -44.46
N LEU A 261 -4.40 16.52 -43.95
CA LEU A 261 -4.18 17.92 -44.39
C LEU A 261 -5.43 18.83 -44.25
N ASP A 262 -5.41 20.00 -43.60
CA ASP A 262 -4.36 20.67 -42.79
C ASP A 262 -4.96 21.76 -41.85
N GLY A 263 -4.15 22.34 -40.95
CA GLY A 263 -4.31 23.72 -40.45
C GLY A 263 -4.55 23.91 -38.94
N ASP A 264 -4.05 24.96 -38.28
CA ASP A 264 -3.20 26.10 -38.72
C ASP A 264 -2.33 26.61 -37.53
N VAL A 265 -1.27 27.40 -37.79
CA VAL A 265 -0.27 27.84 -36.80
C VAL A 265 0.12 29.32 -36.96
N ARG A 266 -0.18 30.12 -35.92
CA ARG A 266 0.47 31.40 -35.51
C ARG A 266 -0.10 31.84 -34.15
N ALA A 267 0.59 32.59 -33.29
CA ALA A 267 1.93 33.19 -33.37
C ALA A 267 2.68 33.10 -32.03
N TRP A 268 3.99 33.41 -32.06
CA TRP A 268 4.86 33.57 -30.88
C TRP A 268 5.41 35.00 -30.86
N GLY A 269 5.59 35.59 -29.67
CA GLY A 269 6.40 36.80 -29.51
C GLY A 269 5.85 37.84 -28.53
N LEU A 270 6.43 37.88 -27.33
CA LEU A 270 7.26 39.01 -26.84
C LEU A 270 7.79 38.69 -25.43
N VAL A 271 8.87 39.36 -25.04
CA VAL A 271 9.62 39.15 -23.78
C VAL A 271 9.86 40.52 -23.14
N GLU A 272 9.79 40.57 -21.81
CA GLU A 272 10.25 41.64 -20.89
C GLU A 272 10.03 43.11 -21.28
N GLN A 273 9.11 43.80 -20.58
CA GLN A 273 9.45 45.00 -19.80
C GLN A 273 8.29 45.44 -18.87
N ALA A 274 8.65 46.30 -17.91
CA ALA A 274 7.82 46.98 -16.89
C ALA A 274 7.74 46.32 -15.49
N ALA A 275 8.54 46.84 -14.56
CA ALA A 275 8.41 46.61 -13.12
C ALA A 275 8.68 47.91 -12.35
N SER A 276 7.64 48.55 -11.80
CA SER A 276 7.74 49.59 -10.75
C SER A 276 6.36 50.10 -10.31
N VAL A 277 6.06 50.05 -8.98
CA VAL A 277 5.04 50.88 -8.28
C VAL A 277 3.57 50.53 -8.67
N GLU A 278 2.54 50.54 -7.82
CA GLU A 278 2.35 51.00 -6.43
C GLU A 278 2.13 49.85 -5.40
N TYR A 279 2.33 50.15 -4.11
CA TYR A 279 2.20 49.18 -3.01
C TYR A 279 1.48 49.79 -1.80
N SER A 280 0.15 49.95 -1.86
CA SER A 280 -0.65 50.54 -0.76
C SER A 280 -2.08 50.00 -0.60
N GLN A 281 -2.83 49.73 -1.67
CA GLN A 281 -4.28 49.48 -1.55
C GLN A 281 -4.69 48.03 -1.21
N PHE A 282 -3.83 47.03 -1.41
CA PHE A 282 -4.22 45.61 -1.27
C PHE A 282 -4.50 45.13 0.17
N TYR A 283 -4.09 45.89 1.18
CA TYR A 283 -4.12 45.44 2.58
C TYR A 283 -5.52 45.49 3.23
N ASN A 284 -6.40 46.39 2.78
CA ASN A 284 -7.72 46.59 3.39
C ASN A 284 -8.81 45.64 2.85
N VAL A 285 -8.71 45.20 1.60
CA VAL A 285 -9.73 44.34 0.97
C VAL A 285 -9.74 42.94 1.60
N SER A 286 -8.56 42.36 1.84
CA SER A 286 -8.42 41.00 2.38
C SER A 286 -8.99 40.87 3.80
N LEU A 287 -8.84 41.89 4.65
CA LEU A 287 -9.40 41.86 6.01
C LEU A 287 -10.92 41.94 6.01
N GLN A 288 -11.53 42.78 5.16
CA GLN A 288 -12.99 42.86 5.06
C GLN A 288 -13.61 41.56 4.54
N VAL A 289 -12.97 40.88 3.58
CA VAL A 289 -13.42 39.56 3.10
C VAL A 289 -13.32 38.49 4.19
N LEU A 290 -12.28 38.48 5.03
CA LEU A 290 -12.21 37.55 6.17
C LEU A 290 -13.29 37.85 7.22
N VAL A 291 -13.48 39.12 7.60
CA VAL A 291 -14.46 39.51 8.65
C VAL A 291 -15.91 39.33 8.20
N GLN A 292 -16.20 39.44 6.89
CA GLN A 292 -17.51 39.03 6.36
C GLN A 292 -17.68 37.51 6.33
N LYS A 293 -16.67 36.75 5.89
CA LYS A 293 -16.76 35.28 5.86
C LYS A 293 -16.84 34.64 7.25
N SER A 294 -16.15 35.16 8.26
CA SER A 294 -16.23 34.65 9.64
C SER A 294 -17.59 34.93 10.30
N LYS A 295 -18.34 35.94 9.83
CA LYS A 295 -19.70 36.25 10.32
C LYS A 295 -20.80 35.50 9.56
N GLY A 296 -20.47 34.74 8.52
CA GLY A 296 -21.42 33.97 7.72
C GLY A 296 -21.64 32.52 8.18
N ILE A 297 -20.89 32.04 9.17
CA ILE A 297 -20.93 30.64 9.64
C ILE A 297 -21.28 30.58 11.13
N ALA A 298 -22.49 31.00 11.46
CA ALA A 298 -23.13 30.73 12.74
C ALA A 298 -24.65 30.61 12.55
N THR A 299 -25.18 29.41 12.77
CA THR A 299 -26.53 29.23 13.32
C THR A 299 -26.33 28.81 14.77
N ASP A 300 -26.68 29.67 15.73
CA ASP A 300 -26.28 29.53 17.14
C ASP A 300 -26.70 28.18 17.76
N GLN A 301 -27.76 27.57 17.21
CA GLN A 301 -28.23 26.23 17.52
C GLN A 301 -27.13 25.15 17.47
N ALA A 302 -26.18 25.23 16.53
CA ALA A 302 -25.10 24.25 16.39
C ALA A 302 -24.06 24.34 17.53
N VAL A 303 -23.77 25.56 18.01
CA VAL A 303 -22.91 25.78 19.17
C VAL A 303 -23.64 25.33 20.45
N TYR A 304 -24.94 25.62 20.54
CA TYR A 304 -25.78 25.20 21.66
C TYR A 304 -25.89 23.67 21.78
N ASP A 305 -26.14 22.96 20.67
CA ASP A 305 -26.28 21.50 20.68
C ASP A 305 -24.97 20.74 20.95
N VAL A 306 -23.81 21.36 20.65
CA VAL A 306 -22.49 20.87 21.08
C VAL A 306 -22.27 21.14 22.58
N ALA A 307 -22.61 22.33 23.08
CA ALA A 307 -22.51 22.67 24.50
C ALA A 307 -23.43 21.82 25.40
N VAL A 308 -24.56 21.34 24.86
CA VAL A 308 -25.54 20.48 25.54
C VAL A 308 -25.32 18.97 25.26
N GLY A 309 -24.26 18.61 24.53
CA GLY A 309 -23.75 17.23 24.47
C GLY A 309 -24.60 16.23 23.68
N LYS A 310 -25.32 16.65 22.64
CA LYS A 310 -26.09 15.72 21.77
C LYS A 310 -25.15 14.91 20.87
N PRO A 311 -25.14 13.56 20.92
CA PRO A 311 -24.09 12.76 20.27
C PRO A 311 -24.18 12.68 18.73
N HIS A 312 -25.33 13.00 18.13
CA HIS A 312 -25.55 12.80 16.69
C HIS A 312 -24.92 13.89 15.80
N SER A 313 -24.91 15.16 16.23
CA SER A 313 -24.42 16.28 15.38
C SER A 313 -22.92 16.18 15.07
N ILE A 314 -22.12 15.65 16.00
CA ILE A 314 -20.67 15.47 15.84
C ILE A 314 -20.37 14.48 14.70
N PHE A 315 -21.15 13.40 14.56
CA PHE A 315 -20.95 12.42 13.50
C PHE A 315 -21.29 12.97 12.11
N ASP A 316 -22.35 13.78 11.99
CA ASP A 316 -22.72 14.38 10.69
C ASP A 316 -21.75 15.48 10.27
N ILE A 317 -21.18 16.24 11.22
CA ILE A 317 -20.09 17.19 10.94
C ILE A 317 -18.84 16.45 10.45
N LEU A 318 -18.47 15.33 11.09
CA LEU A 318 -17.31 14.53 10.67
C LEU A 318 -17.52 13.82 9.33
N ASN A 319 -18.73 13.36 9.01
CA ASN A 319 -19.06 12.75 7.71
C ASN A 319 -18.93 13.75 6.56
N ASN A 320 -19.36 15.00 6.74
CA ASN A 320 -19.25 16.03 5.70
C ASN A 320 -17.81 16.55 5.49
N LEU A 321 -16.87 16.24 6.39
CA LEU A 321 -15.44 16.56 6.27
C LEU A 321 -14.61 15.39 5.68
N ALA A 322 -15.25 14.32 5.21
CA ALA A 322 -14.58 13.08 4.81
C ALA A 322 -14.22 12.99 3.30
N SER A 323 -14.50 14.03 2.50
CA SER A 323 -14.20 14.08 1.07
C SER A 323 -13.20 15.18 0.70
N ASP A 324 -12.22 14.83 -0.13
CA ASP A 324 -11.23 15.71 -0.77
C ASP A 324 -10.25 16.46 0.16
N GLN A 325 -9.47 17.35 -0.46
CA GLN A 325 -8.06 17.58 -0.11
C GLN A 325 -7.82 18.52 1.09
N GLU A 326 -8.89 19.08 1.66
CA GLU A 326 -8.84 20.10 2.71
C GLU A 326 -8.29 19.59 4.06
N TYR A 327 -8.42 18.28 4.33
CA TYR A 327 -7.86 17.64 5.54
C TYR A 327 -6.35 17.90 5.70
N PHE A 328 -5.64 18.06 4.57
CA PHE A 328 -4.20 18.35 4.53
C PHE A 328 -3.88 19.78 4.98
N ASP A 329 -4.66 20.77 4.54
CA ASP A 329 -4.46 22.19 4.90
C ASP A 329 -4.91 22.48 6.34
N VAL A 330 -5.97 21.80 6.81
CA VAL A 330 -6.45 21.91 8.21
C VAL A 330 -5.43 21.34 9.19
N THR A 331 -4.89 20.14 8.94
CA THR A 331 -3.86 19.56 9.81
C THR A 331 -2.55 20.36 9.80
N ALA A 332 -2.08 20.81 8.63
CA ALA A 332 -0.91 21.69 8.54
C ALA A 332 -1.07 22.99 9.36
N SER A 333 -2.26 23.60 9.30
CA SER A 333 -2.58 24.82 10.08
C SER A 333 -2.59 24.56 11.59
N LEU A 334 -3.18 23.44 12.03
CA LEU A 334 -3.26 23.05 13.44
C LEU A 334 -1.89 22.69 14.06
N PHE A 335 -0.92 22.20 13.26
CA PHE A 335 0.43 21.93 13.75
C PHE A 335 1.36 23.16 13.72
N LEU A 336 1.12 24.13 12.84
CA LEU A 336 1.92 25.37 12.79
C LEU A 336 1.51 26.40 13.85
N MET A 337 0.22 26.49 14.20
CA MET A 337 -0.26 27.43 15.24
C MET A 337 0.46 27.29 16.60
N PRO A 338 0.61 26.08 17.18
CA PRO A 338 1.36 25.88 18.43
C PRO A 338 2.81 26.36 18.35
N PHE A 339 3.48 26.13 17.21
CA PHE A 339 4.87 26.57 17.00
C PHE A 339 4.98 28.10 17.00
N THR A 340 4.08 28.81 16.30
CA THR A 340 4.05 30.28 16.33
C THR A 340 3.71 30.83 17.71
N CYS A 341 2.78 30.21 18.46
CA CYS A 341 2.43 30.64 19.81
C CYS A 341 3.58 30.41 20.81
N LEU A 342 4.21 29.23 20.78
CA LEU A 342 5.31 28.87 21.68
C LEU A 342 6.53 29.77 21.45
N LEU A 343 6.91 30.03 20.18
CA LEU A 343 7.96 30.99 19.86
C LEU A 343 7.59 32.41 20.31
N SER A 344 6.32 32.82 20.20
CA SER A 344 5.86 34.12 20.70
C SER A 344 5.86 34.27 22.23
N ALA A 345 5.99 33.17 22.98
CA ALA A 345 6.13 33.18 24.43
C ALA A 345 7.60 33.22 24.89
N ILE A 346 8.55 32.82 24.04
CA ILE A 346 9.97 32.65 24.40
C ILE A 346 10.87 33.70 23.72
N CYS A 347 10.55 34.14 22.50
CA CYS A 347 11.41 35.02 21.70
C CYS A 347 11.17 36.52 21.94
N THR A 348 12.26 37.30 21.86
CA THR A 348 12.25 38.77 21.94
C THR A 348 11.46 39.40 20.77
N PRO A 349 11.08 40.69 20.85
CA PRO A 349 10.31 41.35 19.78
C PRO A 349 10.98 41.34 18.40
N LEU A 350 12.32 41.38 18.35
CA LEU A 350 13.08 41.40 17.09
C LEU A 350 13.12 40.01 16.42
N GLU A 351 13.38 38.96 17.20
CA GLU A 351 13.37 37.57 16.73
C GLU A 351 11.97 37.16 16.23
N ARG A 352 10.92 37.67 16.89
CA ARG A 352 9.52 37.43 16.52
C ARG A 352 9.19 37.90 15.10
N ASP A 353 9.70 39.05 14.67
CA ASP A 353 9.52 39.56 13.31
C ASP A 353 10.30 38.72 12.27
N MET A 354 11.54 38.32 12.59
CA MET A 354 12.31 37.41 11.73
C MET A 354 11.61 36.04 11.55
N LEU A 355 11.05 35.49 12.62
CA LEU A 355 10.31 34.22 12.59
C LEU A 355 8.98 34.34 11.84
N LEU A 356 8.25 35.46 11.98
CA LEU A 356 7.04 35.75 11.19
C LEU A 356 7.36 35.85 9.69
N ARG A 357 8.47 36.53 9.32
CA ARG A 357 8.95 36.58 7.93
C ARG A 357 9.30 35.18 7.40
N ALA A 358 10.01 34.36 8.17
CA ALA A 358 10.34 32.98 7.78
C ALA A 358 9.08 32.10 7.60
N ALA A 359 8.10 32.18 8.51
CA ALA A 359 6.83 31.47 8.39
C ALA A 359 6.00 31.95 7.18
N THR A 360 6.06 33.24 6.86
CA THR A 360 5.39 33.84 5.68
C THR A 360 6.03 33.38 4.37
N ILE A 361 7.37 33.28 4.32
CA ILE A 361 8.11 32.72 3.18
C ILE A 361 7.75 31.24 2.97
N LEU A 362 7.70 30.45 4.05
CA LEU A 362 7.24 29.05 4.00
C LEU A 362 5.82 28.95 3.42
N ARG A 363 4.88 29.80 3.89
CA ARG A 363 3.50 29.80 3.39
C ARG A 363 3.41 30.19 1.92
N LEU A 364 4.08 31.26 1.50
CA LEU A 364 4.19 31.67 0.10
C LEU A 364 4.78 30.56 -0.79
N SER A 365 5.77 29.81 -0.30
CA SER A 365 6.34 28.68 -1.05
C SER A 365 5.38 27.51 -1.24
N MET A 366 4.44 27.29 -0.30
CA MET A 366 3.36 26.31 -0.45
C MET A 366 2.30 26.81 -1.43
N ASP A 367 1.87 28.06 -1.31
CA ASP A 367 0.81 28.61 -2.16
C ASP A 367 1.25 28.76 -3.62
N LEU A 368 2.52 29.13 -3.88
CA LEU A 368 3.11 29.12 -5.23
C LEU A 368 3.18 27.73 -5.89
N SER A 369 3.02 26.64 -5.13
CA SER A 369 2.91 25.28 -5.69
C SER A 369 1.49 24.93 -6.16
N LYS A 370 0.46 25.64 -5.66
CA LYS A 370 -0.96 25.42 -5.96
C LYS A 370 -1.40 26.23 -7.18
N GLY A 371 -0.88 25.87 -8.36
CA GLY A 371 -1.25 26.51 -9.64
C GLY A 371 -2.71 26.29 -10.05
N GLN A 372 -3.63 27.11 -9.54
CA GLN A 372 -5.07 26.92 -9.66
C GLN A 372 -5.73 28.04 -10.50
N ARG A 373 -6.56 27.65 -11.48
CA ARG A 373 -7.34 28.59 -12.30
C ARG A 373 -8.63 28.98 -11.58
N LEU A 374 -8.99 30.26 -11.61
CA LEU A 374 -10.29 30.76 -11.12
C LEU A 374 -11.43 30.36 -12.08
N GLY A 375 -12.59 29.98 -11.52
CA GLY A 375 -13.77 29.54 -12.26
C GLY A 375 -15.07 29.76 -11.48
N VAL A 376 -16.07 30.35 -12.15
CA VAL A 376 -17.33 30.88 -11.60
C VAL A 376 -18.27 29.76 -11.08
N PRO A 377 -19.02 29.97 -9.97
CA PRO A 377 -20.00 29.00 -9.46
C PRO A 377 -21.36 29.06 -10.20
N ALA A 378 -22.11 27.95 -10.16
CA ALA A 378 -23.49 27.86 -10.64
C ALA A 378 -24.43 27.34 -9.54
N THR A 379 -25.67 27.82 -9.50
CA THR A 379 -26.65 27.60 -8.43
C THR A 379 -27.84 26.75 -8.86
N THR A 380 -28.38 25.92 -7.96
CA THR A 380 -29.81 25.56 -7.93
C THR A 380 -30.19 24.89 -6.59
N LYS A 381 -31.47 24.95 -6.21
CA LYS A 381 -32.05 24.31 -5.02
C LYS A 381 -32.96 23.14 -5.41
N PRO A 382 -33.17 22.14 -4.53
CA PRO A 382 -34.06 21.00 -4.80
C PRO A 382 -35.55 21.36 -4.68
N LEU A 383 -36.39 20.58 -5.36
CA LEU A 383 -37.85 20.66 -5.30
C LEU A 383 -38.43 19.52 -4.43
N LYS A 384 -39.39 19.85 -3.56
CA LYS A 384 -40.20 18.88 -2.82
C LYS A 384 -41.51 18.63 -3.55
N ILE A 385 -41.94 17.38 -3.65
CA ILE A 385 -43.35 16.97 -3.68
C ILE A 385 -43.48 15.79 -2.71
N GLY A 386 -44.62 15.67 -2.03
CA GLY A 386 -44.96 14.52 -1.18
C GLY A 386 -46.43 14.14 -1.37
N GLY A 387 -46.84 13.01 -0.81
CA GLY A 387 -48.21 12.51 -0.91
C GLY A 387 -48.37 11.19 -0.17
N GLU A 388 -49.00 11.29 1.00
CA GLU A 388 -49.97 10.37 1.64
C GLU A 388 -49.93 8.86 1.34
N GLY A 389 -50.09 8.06 2.40
CA GLY A 389 -50.28 6.61 2.33
C GLY A 389 -51.62 6.16 2.92
N LEU A 390 -51.93 4.87 2.79
CA LEU A 390 -53.11 4.23 3.39
C LEU A 390 -52.76 2.88 4.02
N SER A 391 -53.56 2.49 5.02
CA SER A 391 -53.45 1.22 5.74
C SER A 391 -54.26 0.12 5.07
N GLY A 392 -53.88 -1.14 5.32
CA GLY A 392 -54.65 -2.32 4.90
C GLY A 392 -54.10 -3.59 5.53
N GLN A 393 -54.94 -4.32 6.26
CA GLN A 393 -54.66 -5.66 6.75
C GLN A 393 -55.05 -6.68 5.68
N ASP A 394 -54.35 -7.81 5.57
CA ASP A 394 -54.85 -9.10 6.09
C ASP A 394 -54.00 -10.30 5.65
N ALA A 395 -54.16 -11.42 6.35
CA ALA A 395 -53.51 -12.68 6.02
C ALA A 395 -54.38 -13.90 6.40
N PRO A 396 -54.56 -14.88 5.51
CA PRO A 396 -55.08 -16.19 5.86
C PRO A 396 -53.98 -17.27 5.89
N LYS A 397 -53.94 -18.07 6.95
CA LYS A 397 -53.24 -19.36 7.01
C LYS A 397 -54.18 -20.46 6.49
N SER A 398 -53.65 -21.56 5.94
CA SER A 398 -54.12 -22.93 6.29
C SER A 398 -53.32 -24.04 5.58
N LEU A 399 -53.57 -25.29 6.01
CA LEU A 399 -53.24 -26.58 5.37
C LEU A 399 -51.75 -27.01 5.35
N LEU A 400 -51.28 -27.45 6.52
CA LEU A 400 -50.22 -28.46 6.64
C LEU A 400 -50.83 -29.87 6.56
N GLN A 401 -50.20 -30.78 5.82
CA GLN A 401 -50.34 -32.24 6.00
C GLN A 401 -48.97 -32.91 5.80
N ASN A 402 -48.55 -33.70 6.79
CA ASN A 402 -47.32 -34.49 6.75
C ASN A 402 -47.62 -35.99 6.61
N PRO A 403 -46.99 -36.71 5.67
CA PRO A 403 -46.80 -38.15 5.75
C PRO A 403 -45.83 -38.55 6.89
N LYS A 404 -45.70 -39.86 7.16
CA LYS A 404 -44.90 -40.42 8.26
C LYS A 404 -43.51 -40.91 7.80
N PRO A 405 -42.51 -41.03 8.70
CA PRO A 405 -41.12 -41.28 8.35
C PRO A 405 -40.84 -42.74 7.98
N GLY A 406 -39.87 -42.96 7.08
CA GLY A 406 -39.47 -44.33 6.69
C GLY A 406 -38.46 -44.44 5.54
N SER A 407 -37.52 -43.50 5.38
CA SER A 407 -36.47 -43.58 4.32
C SER A 407 -35.30 -42.59 4.44
N GLU A 408 -35.43 -41.49 5.20
CA GLU A 408 -34.52 -40.35 5.07
C GLU A 408 -33.12 -40.54 5.71
N GLU A 409 -32.96 -41.32 6.77
CA GLU A 409 -31.70 -41.40 7.53
C GLU A 409 -30.52 -41.92 6.69
N ILE A 410 -30.75 -42.86 5.77
CA ILE A 410 -29.71 -43.41 4.88
C ILE A 410 -29.30 -42.38 3.80
N HIS A 411 -30.24 -41.53 3.36
CA HIS A 411 -29.94 -40.48 2.38
C HIS A 411 -29.34 -39.21 3.01
N ALA A 412 -29.70 -38.88 4.25
CA ALA A 412 -29.09 -37.78 5.00
C ALA A 412 -27.58 -38.01 5.23
N ALA A 413 -27.20 -39.24 5.63
CA ALA A 413 -25.80 -39.60 5.87
C ALA A 413 -24.92 -39.48 4.60
N LYS A 414 -25.44 -39.86 3.42
CA LYS A 414 -24.70 -39.68 2.14
C LYS A 414 -24.65 -38.22 1.69
N ARG A 415 -25.79 -37.51 1.74
CA ARG A 415 -25.90 -36.13 1.24
C ARG A 415 -24.95 -35.16 1.97
N ASN A 416 -24.72 -35.38 3.27
CA ASN A 416 -23.77 -34.57 4.04
C ASN A 416 -22.31 -34.79 3.59
N ASN A 417 -21.89 -36.04 3.35
CA ASN A 417 -20.51 -36.33 2.92
C ASN A 417 -20.22 -35.85 1.49
N GLU A 418 -21.22 -35.81 0.61
CA GLU A 418 -21.06 -35.30 -0.76
C GLU A 418 -21.02 -33.76 -0.80
N LEU A 419 -21.70 -33.07 0.13
CA LEU A 419 -21.70 -31.61 0.22
C LEU A 419 -20.39 -30.99 0.76
N GLU A 420 -19.59 -31.72 1.54
CA GLU A 420 -18.29 -31.22 2.03
C GLU A 420 -17.14 -31.37 1.01
N ALA A 421 -17.31 -32.21 -0.01
CA ALA A 421 -16.26 -32.49 -1.00
C ALA A 421 -16.06 -31.38 -2.05
N GLY A 422 -17.11 -30.60 -2.36
CA GLY A 422 -17.13 -29.65 -3.47
C GLY A 422 -16.53 -28.26 -3.19
N THR A 423 -16.15 -27.96 -1.95
CA THR A 423 -16.13 -26.57 -1.44
C THR A 423 -14.73 -25.99 -1.19
N ARG A 424 -13.68 -26.52 -1.85
CA ARG A 424 -12.33 -25.93 -1.78
C ARG A 424 -12.21 -24.74 -2.76
N PRO A 425 -12.00 -23.50 -2.27
CA PRO A 425 -11.89 -22.35 -3.17
C PRO A 425 -10.63 -22.41 -4.04
N SER A 426 -10.72 -21.84 -5.24
CA SER A 426 -9.56 -21.62 -6.11
C SER A 426 -8.49 -20.78 -5.39
N PRO A 427 -7.18 -21.05 -5.55
CA PRO A 427 -6.11 -20.24 -4.99
C PRO A 427 -6.16 -18.74 -5.39
N LEU A 428 -6.92 -18.39 -6.44
CA LEU A 428 -7.12 -17.02 -6.91
C LEU A 428 -8.26 -16.27 -6.18
N ASP A 429 -9.22 -16.97 -5.56
CA ASP A 429 -10.36 -16.35 -4.85
C ASP A 429 -10.05 -16.06 -3.37
N ILE A 430 -8.88 -16.45 -2.87
CA ILE A 430 -8.47 -16.25 -1.48
C ILE A 430 -7.95 -14.81 -1.29
N PRO A 431 -8.64 -13.94 -0.53
CA PRO A 431 -8.19 -12.56 -0.34
C PRO A 431 -6.87 -12.52 0.43
N TYR A 432 -5.98 -11.58 0.10
CA TYR A 432 -4.66 -11.40 0.73
C TYR A 432 -4.73 -11.26 2.26
N THR A 433 -5.84 -10.74 2.78
CA THR A 433 -6.13 -10.62 4.20
C THR A 433 -7.63 -10.73 4.42
N THR A 434 -8.06 -11.32 5.53
CA THR A 434 -9.47 -11.33 5.98
C THR A 434 -9.88 -10.02 6.67
N TYR A 435 -8.91 -9.23 7.16
CA TYR A 435 -9.19 -7.97 7.86
C TYR A 435 -9.78 -6.87 6.94
N SER A 436 -10.86 -6.25 7.40
CA SER A 436 -11.49 -5.08 6.78
C SER A 436 -10.58 -3.84 6.82
N HIS A 437 -10.93 -2.79 6.06
CA HIS A 437 -10.12 -1.56 5.98
C HIS A 437 -9.82 -0.96 7.37
N TRP A 438 -10.84 -0.88 8.23
CA TRP A 438 -10.73 -0.31 9.57
C TRP A 438 -10.00 -1.22 10.55
N GLU A 439 -10.11 -2.54 10.42
CA GLU A 439 -9.29 -3.48 11.20
C GLU A 439 -7.80 -3.38 10.82
N LYS A 440 -7.47 -3.27 9.52
CA LYS A 440 -6.10 -2.99 9.08
C LYS A 440 -5.59 -1.68 9.71
N VAL A 441 -6.36 -0.59 9.61
CA VAL A 441 -6.00 0.73 10.19
C VAL A 441 -5.79 0.62 11.70
N GLY A 442 -6.71 0.01 12.44
CA GLY A 442 -6.61 -0.15 13.89
C GLY A 442 -5.40 -0.96 14.34
N ILE A 443 -5.13 -2.09 13.68
CA ILE A 443 -3.93 -2.91 13.94
C ILE A 443 -2.66 -2.10 13.66
N ILE A 444 -2.59 -1.39 12.54
CA ILE A 444 -1.40 -0.64 12.11
C ILE A 444 -1.14 0.56 13.03
N LEU A 445 -2.18 1.28 13.45
CA LEU A 445 -2.03 2.35 14.45
C LEU A 445 -1.59 1.80 15.81
N LEU A 446 -2.15 0.68 16.27
CA LEU A 446 -1.75 0.05 17.54
C LEU A 446 -0.27 -0.35 17.54
N VAL A 447 0.22 -1.02 16.49
CA VAL A 447 1.65 -1.38 16.41
C VAL A 447 2.56 -0.17 16.13
N SER A 448 2.06 0.89 15.50
CA SER A 448 2.76 2.18 15.36
C SER A 448 2.94 2.88 16.71
N PHE A 449 1.89 2.94 17.54
CA PHE A 449 1.98 3.47 18.91
C PHE A 449 2.83 2.60 19.84
N LEU A 450 2.89 1.28 19.63
CA LEU A 450 3.88 0.46 20.35
C LEU A 450 5.31 0.74 19.85
N ALA A 451 5.52 0.86 18.54
CA ALA A 451 6.82 1.19 17.94
C ALA A 451 7.32 2.59 18.33
N MET A 452 6.44 3.49 18.82
CA MET A 452 6.82 4.75 19.45
C MET A 452 7.69 4.54 20.70
N ILE A 453 7.49 3.44 21.45
CA ILE A 453 8.19 3.20 22.72
C ILE A 453 9.70 3.25 22.51
N SER A 454 10.26 2.55 21.52
CA SER A 454 11.72 2.47 21.39
C SER A 454 12.45 3.81 21.21
N PRO A 455 12.07 4.70 20.26
CA PRO A 455 12.68 6.02 20.19
C PRO A 455 12.31 6.89 21.40
N LEU A 456 11.09 6.81 21.94
CA LEU A 456 10.67 7.56 23.13
C LEU A 456 11.57 7.24 24.34
N SER A 457 11.81 5.96 24.65
CA SER A 457 12.69 5.49 25.73
C SER A 457 14.17 5.86 25.52
N SER A 458 14.58 6.13 24.28
CA SER A 458 15.94 6.60 23.96
C SER A 458 16.09 8.10 24.24
N THR A 459 15.05 8.92 24.02
CA THR A 459 15.16 10.39 24.07
C THR A 459 14.59 11.01 25.36
N VAL A 460 13.59 10.40 25.99
CA VAL A 460 13.01 10.84 27.28
C VAL A 460 14.04 10.87 28.43
N PHE A 461 15.13 10.10 28.29
CA PHE A 461 16.24 10.06 29.24
C PHE A 461 17.19 11.27 29.12
N LEU A 462 17.19 11.97 27.98
CA LEU A 462 18.23 12.96 27.65
C LEU A 462 18.24 14.21 28.53
N PRO A 463 17.11 14.81 28.96
CA PRO A 463 17.14 15.98 29.84
C PRO A 463 17.69 15.64 31.23
N ALA A 464 17.28 14.49 31.78
CA ALA A 464 17.59 14.06 33.15
C ALA A 464 19.04 13.57 33.35
N ILE A 465 19.91 13.60 32.33
CA ILE A 465 21.29 13.08 32.42
C ILE A 465 22.06 13.74 33.57
N THR A 466 21.94 15.05 33.73
CA THR A 466 22.60 15.81 34.81
C THR A 466 22.03 15.47 36.18
N SER A 467 20.70 15.37 36.29
CA SER A 467 19.98 15.06 37.53
C SER A 467 20.30 13.66 38.04
N ILE A 468 20.32 12.65 37.16
CA ILE A 468 20.69 11.27 37.50
C ILE A 468 22.18 11.16 37.85
N ALA A 469 23.05 11.90 37.15
CA ALA A 469 24.49 11.92 37.45
C ALA A 469 24.78 12.49 38.85
N GLN A 470 24.02 13.51 39.28
CA GLN A 470 24.10 14.08 40.62
C GLN A 470 23.53 13.11 41.68
N ASP A 471 22.31 12.60 41.49
CA ASP A 471 21.61 11.72 42.45
C ASP A 471 22.37 10.39 42.70
N LEU A 472 22.94 9.81 41.64
CA LEU A 472 23.76 8.58 41.74
C LEU A 472 25.27 8.86 41.98
N ASN A 473 25.67 10.12 42.15
CA ASN A 473 27.04 10.58 42.37
C ASN A 473 28.09 9.96 41.40
N VAL A 474 27.84 10.09 40.10
CA VAL A 474 28.67 9.54 39.01
C VAL A 474 28.88 10.56 37.88
N SER A 475 29.93 10.37 37.08
CA SER A 475 30.23 11.29 35.98
C SER A 475 29.22 11.21 34.82
N ILE A 476 29.03 12.33 34.11
CA ILE A 476 28.22 12.38 32.88
C ILE A 476 28.71 11.36 31.84
N SER A 477 30.03 11.10 31.77
CA SER A 477 30.61 10.09 30.89
C SER A 477 30.15 8.66 31.23
N LEU A 478 29.95 8.33 32.52
CA LEU A 478 29.33 7.07 32.92
C LEU A 478 27.84 7.02 32.53
N LEU A 479 27.10 8.13 32.63
CA LEU A 479 25.72 8.18 32.14
C LEU A 479 25.64 7.98 30.62
N ASN A 480 26.54 8.58 29.85
CA ASN A 480 26.63 8.38 28.39
C ASN A 480 27.04 6.95 28.00
N LEU A 481 27.74 6.21 28.87
CA LEU A 481 27.94 4.77 28.69
C LEU A 481 26.62 3.98 28.79
N THR A 482 25.62 4.45 29.55
CA THR A 482 24.28 3.82 29.57
C THR A 482 23.53 4.02 28.25
N ILE A 483 23.71 5.17 27.59
CA ILE A 483 23.15 5.46 26.26
C ILE A 483 23.86 4.59 25.21
N THR A 484 25.19 4.51 25.29
CA THR A 484 26.04 3.65 24.46
C THR A 484 25.58 2.18 24.54
N ALA A 485 25.42 1.65 25.75
CA ALA A 485 24.96 0.29 25.96
C ALA A 485 23.51 0.07 25.50
N TYR A 486 22.60 1.01 25.77
CA TYR A 486 21.23 1.00 25.25
C TYR A 486 21.21 0.84 23.73
N LEU A 487 22.03 1.61 23.01
CA LEU A 487 22.14 1.56 21.55
C LEU A 487 22.68 0.22 21.03
N ILE A 488 23.71 -0.36 21.67
CA ILE A 488 24.23 -1.69 21.28
C ILE A 488 23.10 -2.75 21.30
N PHE A 489 22.32 -2.80 22.38
CA PHE A 489 21.18 -3.72 22.46
C PHE A 489 20.03 -3.35 21.51
N GLN A 490 19.86 -2.06 21.18
CA GLN A 490 18.85 -1.59 20.20
C GLN A 490 19.18 -2.06 18.77
N GLY A 491 20.46 -2.20 18.44
CA GLY A 491 20.91 -2.78 17.17
C GLY A 491 20.73 -4.30 17.11
N LEU A 492 21.06 -5.00 18.21
CA LEU A 492 21.13 -6.46 18.26
C LEU A 492 19.75 -7.13 18.38
N ALA A 493 18.92 -6.72 19.35
CA ALA A 493 17.70 -7.45 19.70
C ALA A 493 16.66 -7.58 18.56
N PRO A 494 16.46 -6.60 17.65
CA PRO A 494 15.58 -6.78 16.49
C PRO A 494 15.98 -7.94 15.57
N SER A 495 17.28 -8.27 15.46
CA SER A 495 17.76 -9.40 14.66
C SER A 495 17.38 -10.76 15.26
N ILE A 496 17.21 -10.84 16.58
CA ILE A 496 16.78 -12.05 17.29
C ILE A 496 15.25 -12.15 17.27
N ILE A 497 14.55 -11.12 17.75
CA ILE A 497 13.10 -11.11 17.89
C ILE A 497 12.37 -11.12 16.54
N GLY A 498 12.94 -10.50 15.50
CA GLY A 498 12.39 -10.56 14.14
C GLY A 498 12.26 -12.01 13.66
N ASN A 499 13.37 -12.76 13.71
CA ASN A 499 13.43 -14.18 13.37
C ASN A 499 12.50 -15.05 14.24
N LEU A 500 12.40 -14.76 15.54
CA LEU A 500 11.43 -15.42 16.42
C LEU A 500 9.99 -15.18 15.93
N SER A 501 9.67 -13.95 15.54
CA SER A 501 8.32 -13.57 15.12
C SER A 501 7.89 -14.13 13.75
N ASP A 502 8.82 -14.29 12.82
CA ASP A 502 8.58 -14.98 11.54
C ASP A 502 8.29 -16.48 11.73
N THR A 503 8.76 -17.06 12.83
CA THR A 503 8.69 -18.50 13.12
C THR A 503 7.50 -18.86 14.03
N TYR A 504 7.27 -18.08 15.09
CA TYR A 504 6.28 -18.37 16.14
C TYR A 504 5.08 -17.41 16.16
N GLY A 505 5.15 -16.29 15.41
CA GLY A 505 4.09 -15.30 15.32
C GLY A 505 4.49 -13.87 15.74
N ARG A 506 3.78 -12.85 15.24
CA ARG A 506 3.99 -11.44 15.61
C ARG A 506 3.50 -11.17 17.03
N ARG A 507 2.33 -11.71 17.40
CA ARG A 507 1.69 -11.43 18.70
C ARG A 507 2.54 -11.89 19.90
N PRO A 508 3.12 -13.10 19.94
CA PRO A 508 3.95 -13.55 21.07
C PRO A 508 5.23 -12.72 21.18
N ALA A 509 5.82 -12.33 20.03
CA ALA A 509 7.00 -11.47 20.01
C ALA A 509 6.71 -10.08 20.61
N TYR A 510 5.57 -9.46 20.28
CA TYR A 510 5.14 -8.22 20.95
C TYR A 510 4.93 -8.43 22.46
N MET A 511 4.23 -9.49 22.87
CA MET A 511 3.97 -9.78 24.28
C MET A 511 5.27 -9.96 25.09
N ILE A 512 6.23 -10.72 24.55
CA ILE A 512 7.56 -10.91 25.16
C ILE A 512 8.31 -9.58 25.27
N CYS A 513 8.33 -8.77 24.20
CA CYS A 513 8.94 -7.44 24.19
C CYS A 513 8.34 -6.52 25.27
N CYS A 514 7.00 -6.46 25.35
CA CYS A 514 6.30 -5.68 26.36
C CYS A 514 6.59 -6.14 27.79
N ILE A 515 6.65 -7.46 28.05
CA ILE A 515 6.96 -7.99 29.39
C ILE A 515 8.40 -7.63 29.79
N ILE A 516 9.38 -7.88 28.93
CA ILE A 516 10.79 -7.51 29.16
C ILE A 516 10.91 -6.00 29.42
N TYR A 517 10.23 -5.18 28.60
CA TYR A 517 10.21 -3.74 28.75
C TYR A 517 9.57 -3.31 30.08
N LEU A 518 8.40 -3.84 30.45
CA LEU A 518 7.72 -3.53 31.71
C LEU A 518 8.59 -3.85 32.93
N SER A 519 9.13 -5.06 33.02
CA SER A 519 10.03 -5.46 34.10
C SER A 519 11.27 -4.57 34.18
N ALA A 520 11.84 -4.17 33.04
CA ALA A 520 12.99 -3.27 33.02
C ALA A 520 12.66 -1.85 33.51
N ASN A 521 11.49 -1.29 33.19
CA ASN A 521 11.11 0.06 33.64
C ASN A 521 10.72 0.09 35.13
N ILE A 522 10.02 -0.94 35.62
CA ILE A 522 9.76 -1.11 37.06
C ILE A 522 11.09 -1.20 37.82
N GLY A 523 12.05 -1.98 37.29
CA GLY A 523 13.41 -2.03 37.82
C GLY A 523 14.07 -0.65 37.84
N LEU A 524 14.11 0.06 36.71
CA LEU A 524 14.77 1.36 36.56
C LEU A 524 14.21 2.44 37.49
N ALA A 525 12.89 2.48 37.70
CA ALA A 525 12.27 3.42 38.64
C ALA A 525 12.75 3.22 40.09
N LEU A 526 13.13 2.00 40.44
CA LEU A 526 13.53 1.54 41.78
C LEU A 526 15.05 1.35 41.95
N GLN A 527 15.90 1.90 41.07
CA GLN A 527 17.36 1.74 41.20
C GLN A 527 18.05 2.90 41.91
N ASP A 528 18.82 2.60 42.95
CA ASP A 528 19.78 3.51 43.61
C ASP A 528 21.24 3.20 43.22
N SER A 529 21.45 2.37 42.18
CA SER A 529 22.76 1.91 41.75
C SER A 529 22.99 2.11 40.25
N TYR A 530 24.07 2.82 39.92
CA TYR A 530 24.51 3.01 38.53
C TYR A 530 24.69 1.68 37.77
N ALA A 531 25.31 0.67 38.40
CA ALA A 531 25.57 -0.61 37.74
C ALA A 531 24.28 -1.36 37.39
N ALA A 532 23.29 -1.33 38.28
CA ALA A 532 21.99 -1.92 38.02
C ALA A 532 21.18 -1.10 37.00
N LEU A 533 21.25 0.24 37.04
CA LEU A 533 20.67 1.12 36.02
C LEU A 533 21.25 0.81 34.63
N LEU A 534 22.57 0.63 34.50
CA LEU A 534 23.23 0.27 33.25
C LEU A 534 22.70 -1.08 32.70
N VAL A 535 22.64 -2.12 33.53
CA VAL A 535 22.11 -3.44 33.13
C VAL A 535 20.63 -3.38 32.76
N LEU A 536 19.82 -2.64 33.52
CA LEU A 536 18.39 -2.51 33.24
C LEU A 536 18.09 -1.62 32.02
N ARG A 537 18.94 -0.63 31.69
CA ARG A 537 18.86 0.10 30.41
C ARG A 537 19.12 -0.83 29.22
N CYS A 538 20.04 -1.78 29.34
CA CYS A 538 20.24 -2.82 28.32
C CYS A 538 18.99 -3.70 28.14
N LEU A 539 18.37 -4.14 29.24
CA LEU A 539 17.14 -4.93 29.22
C LEU A 539 15.95 -4.14 28.66
N GLN A 540 15.82 -2.86 29.02
CA GLN A 540 14.81 -1.92 28.50
C GLN A 540 14.94 -1.78 26.97
N SER A 541 16.16 -1.72 26.45
CA SER A 541 16.43 -1.68 25.01
C SER A 541 16.06 -2.99 24.30
N CYS A 542 16.36 -4.15 24.91
CA CYS A 542 15.94 -5.45 24.39
C CYS A 542 14.40 -5.55 24.26
N GLY A 543 13.66 -5.05 25.25
CA GLY A 543 12.20 -5.01 25.23
C GLY A 543 11.62 -3.98 24.24
N SER A 544 12.26 -2.81 24.07
CA SER A 544 11.70 -1.75 23.20
C SER A 544 12.01 -1.97 21.72
N SER A 545 13.26 -2.30 21.38
CA SER A 545 13.85 -2.12 20.04
C SER A 545 13.17 -2.90 18.92
N ALA A 546 12.80 -4.15 19.19
CA ALA A 546 12.19 -5.02 18.19
C ALA A 546 10.81 -4.53 17.73
N THR A 547 10.10 -3.70 18.51
CA THR A 547 8.75 -3.21 18.18
C THR A 547 8.67 -2.50 16.82
N ILE A 548 9.72 -1.76 16.42
CA ILE A 548 9.80 -1.08 15.11
C ILE A 548 9.86 -2.10 13.95
N ALA A 549 10.67 -3.15 14.11
CA ALA A 549 10.80 -4.22 13.13
C ALA A 549 9.53 -5.07 13.06
N LEU A 550 8.94 -5.39 14.21
CA LEU A 550 7.66 -6.11 14.30
C LEU A 550 6.52 -5.33 13.65
N ALA A 551 6.40 -4.02 13.89
CA ALA A 551 5.38 -3.17 13.26
C ALA A 551 5.50 -3.18 11.73
N SER A 552 6.73 -3.07 11.23
CA SER A 552 7.04 -3.18 9.80
C SER A 552 6.71 -4.57 9.22
N GLY A 553 6.88 -5.63 10.01
CA GLY A 553 6.50 -7.01 9.72
C GLY A 553 4.98 -7.19 9.63
N THR A 554 4.25 -6.88 10.70
CA THR A 554 2.77 -6.89 10.77
C THR A 554 2.16 -6.10 9.61
N ALA A 555 2.70 -4.93 9.29
CA ALA A 555 2.31 -4.15 8.12
C ALA A 555 2.47 -4.97 6.82
N SER A 556 3.64 -5.58 6.57
CA SER A 556 3.84 -6.41 5.37
C SER A 556 2.98 -7.68 5.30
N ASP A 557 2.58 -8.24 6.45
CA ASP A 557 1.74 -9.43 6.51
C ASP A 557 0.27 -9.12 6.12
N ILE A 558 -0.28 -7.97 6.52
CA ILE A 558 -1.72 -7.65 6.33
C ILE A 558 -2.01 -6.66 5.19
N ILE A 559 -1.04 -5.88 4.72
CA ILE A 559 -1.25 -4.87 3.67
C ILE A 559 -0.86 -5.43 2.29
N VAL A 560 -1.71 -5.23 1.28
CA VAL A 560 -1.41 -5.57 -0.11
C VAL A 560 -0.32 -4.63 -0.66
N ARG A 561 0.61 -5.13 -1.49
CA ARG A 561 1.74 -4.34 -2.02
C ARG A 561 1.34 -2.98 -2.63
N ALA A 562 0.19 -2.89 -3.29
CA ALA A 562 -0.33 -1.65 -3.87
C ALA A 562 -0.81 -0.62 -2.81
N GLU A 563 -1.50 -1.07 -1.75
CA GLU A 563 -1.95 -0.19 -0.66
C GLU A 563 -0.80 0.29 0.25
N ARG A 564 0.37 -0.35 0.16
CA ARG A 564 1.46 -0.28 1.15
C ARG A 564 1.97 1.14 1.41
N GLY A 565 1.93 2.05 0.43
CA GLY A 565 2.34 3.45 0.61
C GLY A 565 1.54 4.19 1.69
N LYS A 566 0.19 4.19 1.58
CA LYS A 566 -0.72 4.83 2.54
C LYS A 566 -0.48 4.32 3.97
N TYR A 567 -0.42 3.01 4.11
CA TYR A 567 -0.32 2.35 5.41
C TYR A 567 1.08 2.38 6.04
N LEU A 568 2.17 2.45 5.25
CA LEU A 568 3.51 2.72 5.78
C LEU A 568 3.61 4.13 6.40
N GLY A 569 2.81 5.08 5.92
CA GLY A 569 2.60 6.37 6.57
C GLY A 569 2.11 6.20 8.01
N TYR A 570 0.96 5.53 8.19
CA TYR A 570 0.41 5.23 9.52
C TYR A 570 1.37 4.44 10.41
N SER A 571 2.03 3.40 9.85
CA SER A 571 3.04 2.60 10.56
C SER A 571 4.30 3.38 10.97
N SER A 572 4.52 4.57 10.41
CA SER A 572 5.66 5.44 10.74
C SER A 572 5.35 6.50 11.80
N MET A 573 4.07 6.73 12.12
CA MET A 573 3.66 7.86 12.97
C MET A 573 4.31 7.82 14.35
N GLY A 574 4.13 6.74 15.10
CA GLY A 574 4.68 6.64 16.47
C GLY A 574 6.20 6.72 16.51
N VAL A 575 6.89 6.06 15.56
CA VAL A 575 8.36 6.11 15.44
C VAL A 575 8.88 7.55 15.21
N THR A 576 8.05 8.44 14.65
CA THR A 576 8.40 9.85 14.42
C THR A 576 8.05 10.76 15.60
N LEU A 577 6.99 10.45 16.35
CA LEU A 577 6.58 11.22 17.51
C LEU A 577 7.49 10.98 18.72
N GLY A 578 8.03 9.76 18.89
CA GLY A 578 8.90 9.40 20.02
C GLY A 578 10.09 10.35 20.26
N PRO A 579 10.92 10.67 19.25
CA PRO A 579 12.05 11.58 19.42
C PRO A 579 11.65 13.01 19.80
N ALA A 580 10.49 13.49 19.32
CA ALA A 580 9.98 14.84 19.56
C ALA A 580 9.34 14.98 20.96
N LEU A 581 8.51 14.01 21.36
CA LEU A 581 7.78 14.03 22.63
C LEU A 581 8.66 13.61 23.81
N GLY A 582 9.64 12.74 23.58
CA GLY A 582 10.48 12.17 24.63
C GLY A 582 11.13 13.23 25.52
N PRO A 583 11.99 14.12 25.01
CA PRO A 583 12.70 15.08 25.85
C PRO A 583 11.76 16.09 26.52
N VAL A 584 10.64 16.47 25.90
CA VAL A 584 9.64 17.35 26.53
C VAL A 584 9.01 16.67 27.74
N ILE A 585 8.56 15.42 27.60
CA ILE A 585 8.01 14.62 28.70
C ILE A 585 9.09 14.38 29.76
N GLY A 586 10.31 14.04 29.35
CA GLY A 586 11.45 13.79 30.25
C GLY A 586 11.81 15.00 31.10
N GLY A 587 11.90 16.17 30.48
CA GLY A 587 12.23 17.43 31.16
C GLY A 587 11.17 17.87 32.17
N LEU A 588 9.89 17.75 31.80
CA LEU A 588 8.76 18.03 32.70
C LEU A 588 8.69 17.05 33.89
N LEU A 589 8.93 15.77 33.64
CA LEU A 589 8.91 14.73 34.68
C LEU A 589 10.12 14.85 35.62
N ASP A 590 11.31 15.13 35.10
CA ASP A 590 12.52 15.32 35.89
C ASP A 590 12.41 16.53 36.83
N GLU A 591 11.98 17.69 36.31
CA GLU A 591 11.92 18.93 37.09
C GLU A 591 10.89 18.88 38.23
N TYR A 592 9.69 18.35 37.96
CA TYR A 592 8.57 18.41 38.92
C TYR A 592 8.38 17.15 39.77
N LEU A 593 8.89 15.99 39.32
CA LEU A 593 8.67 14.69 39.95
C LEU A 593 9.95 13.84 40.07
N GLY A 594 11.11 14.37 39.67
CA GLY A 594 12.41 13.68 39.66
C GLY A 594 12.53 12.60 38.58
N TRP A 595 13.76 12.32 38.14
CA TRP A 595 14.09 11.38 37.07
C TRP A 595 13.41 10.00 37.16
N ARG A 596 13.15 9.50 38.38
CA ARG A 596 12.46 8.21 38.62
C ARG A 596 11.06 8.16 38.02
N SER A 597 10.37 9.30 38.00
CA SER A 597 9.01 9.42 37.45
C SER A 597 8.97 9.14 35.94
N ILE A 598 10.07 9.35 35.21
CA ILE A 598 10.21 8.98 33.78
C ILE A 598 9.98 7.48 33.59
N PHE A 599 10.60 6.65 34.44
CA PHE A 599 10.46 5.19 34.34
C PHE A 599 9.09 4.70 34.82
N TRP A 600 8.46 5.40 35.77
CA TRP A 600 7.05 5.15 36.11
C TRP A 600 6.09 5.51 34.96
N PHE A 601 6.25 6.67 34.32
CA PHE A 601 5.50 7.05 33.13
C PHE A 601 5.63 6.01 32.01
N LEU A 602 6.85 5.57 31.72
CA LEU A 602 7.11 4.53 30.72
C LEU A 602 6.49 3.17 31.10
N THR A 603 6.44 2.84 32.39
CA THR A 603 5.74 1.65 32.91
C THR A 603 4.23 1.76 32.71
N ILE A 604 3.62 2.89 33.01
CA ILE A 604 2.17 3.13 32.83
C ILE A 604 1.81 3.06 31.33
N LEU A 605 2.54 3.79 30.47
CA LEU A 605 2.33 3.81 29.03
C LEU A 605 2.43 2.41 28.40
N SER A 606 3.46 1.64 28.76
CA SER A 606 3.64 0.28 28.25
C SER A 606 2.66 -0.71 28.87
N SER A 607 2.15 -0.50 30.08
CA SER A 607 1.09 -1.31 30.69
C SER A 607 -0.22 -1.15 29.91
N VAL A 608 -0.61 0.10 29.62
CA VAL A 608 -1.81 0.40 28.81
C VAL A 608 -1.71 -0.24 27.42
N LEU A 609 -0.57 -0.06 26.73
CA LEU A 609 -0.34 -0.65 25.42
C LEU A 609 -0.30 -2.20 25.47
N PHE A 610 0.27 -2.79 26.52
CA PHE A 610 0.27 -4.24 26.75
C PHE A 610 -1.16 -4.78 26.93
N PHE A 611 -2.01 -4.14 27.73
CA PHE A 611 -3.41 -4.58 27.91
C PHE A 611 -4.21 -4.44 26.60
N ILE A 612 -4.05 -3.34 25.86
CA ILE A 612 -4.71 -3.17 24.55
C ILE A 612 -4.25 -4.26 23.57
N ILE A 613 -2.96 -4.56 23.51
CA ILE A 613 -2.42 -5.65 22.68
C ILE A 613 -2.96 -7.01 23.15
N PHE A 614 -2.92 -7.31 24.44
CA PHE A 614 -3.41 -8.56 25.00
C PHE A 614 -4.88 -8.81 24.64
N ILE A 615 -5.72 -7.78 24.76
CA ILE A 615 -7.16 -7.87 24.50
C ILE A 615 -7.47 -7.94 22.99
N PHE A 616 -6.90 -7.03 22.19
CA PHE A 616 -7.37 -6.76 20.82
C PHE A 616 -6.46 -7.31 19.71
N LEU A 617 -5.13 -7.24 19.83
CA LEU A 617 -4.22 -7.52 18.71
C LEU A 617 -4.27 -9.01 18.30
N PRO A 618 -4.80 -9.37 17.11
CA PRO A 618 -4.79 -10.75 16.65
C PRO A 618 -3.37 -11.19 16.26
N GLU A 619 -3.15 -12.49 16.13
CA GLU A 619 -1.98 -12.95 15.37
C GLU A 619 -2.18 -12.57 13.88
N THR A 620 -1.12 -12.06 13.26
CA THR A 620 -1.08 -11.53 11.89
C THR A 620 -0.04 -12.23 11.02
N CYS A 621 0.89 -12.99 11.61
CA CYS A 621 1.98 -13.64 10.89
C CYS A 621 1.47 -14.70 9.92
N ARG A 622 1.84 -14.56 8.64
CA ARG A 622 1.36 -15.44 7.56
C ARG A 622 1.79 -16.90 7.72
N SER A 623 2.91 -17.15 8.40
CA SER A 623 3.39 -18.49 8.79
C SER A 623 2.61 -19.14 9.95
N VAL A 624 1.61 -18.45 10.53
CA VAL A 624 0.76 -18.95 11.61
C VAL A 624 -0.72 -18.93 11.23
N VAL A 625 -1.22 -17.82 10.67
CA VAL A 625 -2.67 -17.63 10.39
C VAL A 625 -3.03 -17.58 8.89
N GLY A 626 -2.06 -17.77 7.99
CA GLY A 626 -2.27 -17.64 6.55
C GLY A 626 -2.64 -16.21 6.17
N ASN A 627 -3.83 -16.01 5.60
CA ASN A 627 -4.41 -14.68 5.34
C ASN A 627 -5.25 -14.12 6.52
N GLY A 628 -5.19 -14.75 7.71
CA GLY A 628 -6.06 -14.42 8.84
C GLY A 628 -7.36 -15.24 8.90
N SER A 629 -7.46 -16.34 8.14
CA SER A 629 -8.57 -17.30 8.19
C SER A 629 -8.31 -18.49 9.11
N ILE A 630 -7.04 -18.88 9.31
CA ILE A 630 -6.65 -20.00 10.17
C ILE A 630 -6.64 -19.50 11.62
N THR A 631 -7.32 -20.20 12.52
CA THR A 631 -7.33 -19.86 13.94
C THR A 631 -5.97 -20.18 14.59
N PRO A 632 -5.32 -19.22 15.27
CA PRO A 632 -4.03 -19.48 15.92
C PRO A 632 -4.21 -20.41 17.13
N PRO A 633 -3.12 -21.05 17.62
CA PRO A 633 -3.13 -21.77 18.88
C PRO A 633 -3.62 -20.89 20.04
N TRP A 634 -4.22 -21.49 21.07
CA TRP A 634 -4.83 -20.76 22.20
C TRP A 634 -3.87 -19.77 22.89
N TRP A 635 -2.59 -20.12 23.03
CA TRP A 635 -1.54 -19.28 23.61
C TRP A 635 -1.13 -18.09 22.71
N ASN A 636 -1.51 -18.14 21.43
CA ASN A 636 -1.29 -17.08 20.44
C ASN A 636 -2.60 -16.44 19.95
N MET A 637 -3.64 -16.43 20.79
CA MET A 637 -4.90 -15.76 20.47
C MET A 637 -5.08 -14.49 21.31
N SER A 638 -5.80 -13.51 20.78
CA SER A 638 -6.25 -12.33 21.55
C SER A 638 -7.37 -12.72 22.50
N LEU A 639 -7.54 -12.00 23.62
CA LEU A 639 -8.62 -12.31 24.57
C LEU A 639 -9.99 -12.27 23.87
N ILE A 640 -10.21 -11.26 23.01
CA ILE A 640 -11.46 -11.15 22.25
C ILE A 640 -11.62 -12.26 21.20
N GLY A 641 -10.52 -12.76 20.62
CA GLY A 641 -10.52 -13.93 19.74
C GLY A 641 -10.89 -15.22 20.49
N TYR A 642 -10.33 -15.43 21.68
CA TYR A 642 -10.63 -16.58 22.53
C TYR A 642 -12.09 -16.59 23.00
N LEU A 643 -12.61 -15.44 23.44
CA LEU A 643 -14.02 -15.29 23.82
C LEU A 643 -14.96 -15.52 22.63
N ARG A 644 -14.64 -14.98 21.44
CA ARG A 644 -15.41 -15.26 20.21
C ARG A 644 -15.39 -16.74 19.85
N GLN A 645 -14.23 -17.40 19.78
CA GLN A 645 -14.16 -18.83 19.43
C GLN A 645 -14.93 -19.70 20.43
N ARG A 646 -14.83 -19.40 21.74
CA ARG A 646 -15.59 -20.09 22.78
C ARG A 646 -17.10 -19.90 22.63
N SER A 647 -17.55 -18.73 22.15
CA SER A 647 -18.96 -18.43 21.92
C SER A 647 -19.51 -19.03 20.62
N SER A 648 -18.67 -19.32 19.62
CA SER A 648 -19.12 -19.81 18.31
C SER A 648 -19.28 -21.33 18.21
N GLY A 649 -18.61 -22.11 19.08
CA GLY A 649 -18.76 -23.59 19.12
C GLY A 649 -18.21 -24.37 17.90
N ILE A 650 -17.74 -23.68 16.86
CA ILE A 650 -17.27 -24.28 15.60
C ILE A 650 -15.99 -25.10 15.84
N ALA A 651 -15.93 -26.30 15.23
CA ALA A 651 -14.80 -27.22 15.32
C ALA A 651 -13.50 -26.62 14.73
N LYS A 652 -12.35 -27.16 15.17
CA LYS A 652 -11.03 -26.75 14.67
C LYS A 652 -10.92 -27.08 13.18
N PRO A 653 -10.65 -26.12 12.28
CA PRO A 653 -10.35 -26.43 10.88
C PRO A 653 -9.05 -27.26 10.78
N VAL A 654 -9.02 -28.20 9.84
CA VAL A 654 -7.85 -29.07 9.62
C VAL A 654 -6.68 -28.23 9.13
N THR A 655 -5.51 -28.44 9.73
CA THR A 655 -4.30 -27.65 9.47
C THR A 655 -3.39 -28.30 8.44
N GLU A 656 -3.37 -27.75 7.22
CA GLU A 656 -2.13 -27.80 6.44
C GLU A 656 -1.06 -27.00 7.20
N LYS A 657 0.10 -27.62 7.45
CA LYS A 657 1.18 -26.96 8.20
C LYS A 657 1.88 -25.96 7.28
N PRO A 658 1.84 -24.65 7.55
CA PRO A 658 2.58 -23.68 6.75
C PRO A 658 4.08 -23.97 6.80
N HIS A 659 4.78 -23.79 5.66
CA HIS A 659 6.21 -24.08 5.55
C HIS A 659 7.04 -23.20 6.50
N GLN A 660 7.53 -23.80 7.58
CA GLN A 660 8.45 -23.17 8.52
C GLN A 660 9.78 -22.84 7.83
N LYS A 661 10.03 -21.56 7.58
CA LYS A 661 11.38 -21.07 7.30
C LYS A 661 12.20 -21.17 8.58
N ARG A 662 13.42 -21.70 8.50
CA ARG A 662 14.34 -21.74 9.65
C ARG A 662 14.84 -20.33 9.96
N PRO A 663 14.86 -19.90 11.23
CA PRO A 663 15.39 -18.59 11.60
C PRO A 663 16.88 -18.49 11.26
N ASN A 664 17.31 -17.34 10.73
CA ASN A 664 18.69 -17.09 10.32
C ASN A 664 19.11 -15.65 10.67
N PRO A 665 19.53 -15.38 11.92
CA PRO A 665 19.99 -14.04 12.33
C PRO A 665 21.25 -13.57 11.58
N ILE A 666 22.02 -14.50 10.99
CA ILE A 666 23.24 -14.19 10.22
C ILE A 666 22.89 -13.64 8.81
N ALA A 667 21.64 -13.77 8.35
CA ALA A 667 21.20 -13.23 7.06
C ALA A 667 21.40 -11.70 6.95
N SER A 668 21.20 -10.95 8.05
CA SER A 668 21.45 -9.51 8.11
C SER A 668 22.91 -9.16 7.83
N LEU A 669 23.85 -9.93 8.37
CA LEU A 669 25.29 -9.74 8.14
C LEU A 669 25.65 -9.98 6.67
N LYS A 670 25.04 -10.97 6.00
CA LYS A 670 25.27 -11.23 4.57
C LYS A 670 24.90 -10.04 3.67
N ILE A 671 23.89 -9.25 4.05
CA ILE A 671 23.49 -8.07 3.27
C ILE A 671 24.53 -6.94 3.34
N VAL A 672 25.31 -6.84 4.42
CA VAL A 672 26.39 -5.85 4.55
C VAL A 672 27.49 -6.06 3.49
N PHE A 673 27.71 -7.30 3.05
CA PHE A 673 28.69 -7.64 2.00
C PHE A 673 28.16 -7.45 0.56
N ASN A 674 26.88 -7.11 0.36
CA ASN A 674 26.39 -6.68 -0.95
C ASN A 674 27.01 -5.31 -1.28
N LYS A 675 27.82 -5.23 -2.33
CA LYS A 675 28.60 -4.04 -2.71
C LYS A 675 27.82 -2.71 -2.71
N GLU A 676 26.60 -2.70 -3.25
CA GLU A 676 25.71 -1.53 -3.25
C GLU A 676 25.17 -1.24 -1.85
N THR A 677 24.44 -2.19 -1.26
CA THR A 677 23.77 -2.02 0.04
C THR A 677 24.77 -1.71 1.15
N GLY A 678 25.90 -2.42 1.22
CA GLY A 678 26.97 -2.24 2.21
C GLY A 678 27.54 -0.83 2.25
N ILE A 679 27.75 -0.21 1.10
CA ILE A 679 28.22 1.17 1.03
C ILE A 679 27.17 2.16 1.55
N ILE A 680 25.87 1.96 1.22
CA ILE A 680 24.77 2.80 1.72
C ILE A 680 24.56 2.61 3.23
N LEU A 681 24.72 1.37 3.71
CA LEU A 681 24.68 1.00 5.13
C LEU A 681 25.78 1.74 5.90
N VAL A 682 27.04 1.67 5.45
CA VAL A 682 28.18 2.36 6.08
C VAL A 682 27.96 3.88 6.09
N PHE A 683 27.64 4.48 4.94
CA PHE A 683 27.41 5.92 4.82
C PHE A 683 26.28 6.39 5.76
N SER A 684 25.12 5.72 5.73
CA SER A 684 23.98 6.13 6.56
C SER A 684 24.14 5.81 8.05
N SER A 685 25.01 4.86 8.41
CA SER A 685 25.40 4.61 9.80
C SER A 685 26.31 5.71 10.34
N LEU A 686 27.26 6.20 9.55
CA LEU A 686 28.14 7.32 9.93
C LEU A 686 27.41 8.67 9.95
N MET A 687 26.39 8.86 9.11
CA MET A 687 25.42 9.94 9.29
C MET A 687 24.69 9.83 10.64
N TYR A 688 24.14 8.65 10.96
CA TYR A 688 23.42 8.44 12.21
C TYR A 688 24.29 8.64 13.45
N GLY A 689 25.58 8.29 13.37
CA GLY A 689 26.57 8.57 14.41
C GLY A 689 26.68 10.06 14.76
N GLY A 690 26.93 10.92 13.77
CA GLY A 690 27.05 12.37 14.03
C GLY A 690 25.75 13.03 14.50
N TYR A 691 24.59 12.52 14.07
CA TYR A 691 23.29 12.92 14.64
C TYR A 691 23.15 12.49 16.11
N TYR A 692 23.65 11.31 16.48
CA TYR A 692 23.66 10.86 17.87
C TYR A 692 24.65 11.61 18.77
N VAL A 693 25.74 12.18 18.23
CA VAL A 693 26.57 13.15 18.97
C VAL A 693 25.69 14.33 19.40
N VAL A 694 25.03 15.00 18.44
CA VAL A 694 24.16 16.16 18.72
C VAL A 694 23.08 15.81 19.75
N LEU A 695 22.36 14.69 19.57
CA LEU A 695 21.33 14.28 20.54
C LEU A 695 21.88 14.02 21.94
N ALA A 696 23.01 13.33 22.07
CA ALA A 696 23.58 12.98 23.37
C ALA A 696 24.17 14.20 24.10
N THR A 697 24.72 15.16 23.36
CA THR A 697 25.43 16.30 23.95
C THR A 697 24.53 17.50 24.20
N LEU A 698 23.45 17.69 23.43
CA LEU A 698 22.60 18.90 23.48
C LEU A 698 22.16 19.26 24.90
N SER A 699 21.63 18.30 25.66
CA SER A 699 21.23 18.53 27.06
C SER A 699 22.38 19.03 27.93
N THR A 700 23.54 18.37 27.83
CA THR A 700 24.72 18.71 28.64
C THR A 700 25.29 20.06 28.26
N GLN A 701 25.23 20.46 26.99
CA GLN A 701 25.69 21.77 26.51
C GLN A 701 24.75 22.89 26.97
N LEU A 702 23.43 22.71 26.85
CA LEU A 702 22.44 23.68 27.33
C LEU A 702 22.51 23.87 28.85
N ALA A 703 22.59 22.77 29.63
CA ALA A 703 22.70 22.85 31.09
C ALA A 703 24.03 23.47 31.56
N SER A 704 25.16 23.15 30.91
CA SER A 704 26.48 23.64 31.34
C SER A 704 26.81 25.07 30.87
N ARG A 705 26.38 25.47 29.67
CA ARG A 705 26.70 26.79 29.09
C ARG A 705 25.62 27.86 29.28
N TYR A 706 24.35 27.46 29.33
CA TYR A 706 23.21 28.36 29.45
C TYR A 706 22.47 28.25 30.79
N HIS A 707 22.85 27.28 31.64
CA HIS A 707 22.25 27.02 32.95
C HIS A 707 20.72 26.83 32.92
N TYR A 708 20.24 26.26 31.80
CA TYR A 708 18.83 25.95 31.60
C TYR A 708 18.39 24.71 32.40
N SER A 709 17.19 24.78 32.95
CA SER A 709 16.58 23.68 33.72
C SER A 709 16.05 22.56 32.81
N SER A 710 15.70 21.41 33.39
CA SER A 710 15.33 20.20 32.64
C SER A 710 14.12 20.42 31.74
N VAL A 711 13.17 21.28 32.12
CA VAL A 711 12.03 21.66 31.26
C VAL A 711 12.49 22.40 30.01
N ILE A 712 13.34 23.42 30.16
CA ILE A 712 13.82 24.24 29.03
C ILE A 712 14.69 23.37 28.11
N VAL A 713 15.59 22.58 28.68
CA VAL A 713 16.40 21.58 27.95
C VAL A 713 15.51 20.62 27.16
N GLY A 714 14.42 20.11 27.75
CA GLY A 714 13.46 19.25 27.08
C GLY A 714 12.75 19.91 25.89
N LEU A 715 12.42 21.20 25.99
CA LEU A 715 11.79 21.97 24.91
C LEU A 715 12.74 22.21 23.72
N CYS A 716 14.05 22.33 23.94
CA CYS A 716 15.05 22.54 22.88
C CYS A 716 15.23 21.34 21.92
N PHE A 717 14.58 20.19 22.19
CA PHE A 717 14.51 19.08 21.24
C PHE A 717 13.28 19.17 20.31
N LEU A 718 12.29 20.03 20.60
CA LEU A 718 11.12 20.18 19.74
C LEU A 718 11.49 20.54 18.29
N PRO A 719 12.42 21.47 18.01
CA PRO A 719 12.75 21.81 16.62
C PRO A 719 13.43 20.67 15.86
N ILE A 720 14.22 19.82 16.54
CA ILE A 720 14.74 18.55 15.96
C ILE A 720 13.56 17.64 15.56
N GLY A 721 12.59 17.46 16.45
CA GLY A 721 11.40 16.66 16.21
C GLY A 721 10.55 17.18 15.06
N ILE A 722 10.22 18.48 15.09
CA ILE A 722 9.37 19.16 14.10
C ILE A 722 10.07 19.19 12.73
N GLY A 723 11.36 19.50 12.66
CA GLY A 723 12.12 19.45 11.40
C GLY A 723 12.11 18.05 10.76
N SER A 724 12.29 17.02 11.58
CA SER A 724 12.18 15.61 11.16
C SER A 724 10.78 15.23 10.66
N MET A 725 9.72 15.83 11.22
CA MET A 725 8.34 15.68 10.74
C MET A 725 8.10 16.46 9.44
N CYS A 726 8.54 17.71 9.33
CA CYS A 726 8.39 18.56 8.15
C CYS A 726 8.96 17.92 6.87
N TYR A 727 10.08 17.20 6.97
CA TYR A 727 10.60 16.45 5.82
C TYR A 727 9.62 15.38 5.32
N ARG A 728 8.82 14.72 6.18
CA ARG A 728 7.91 13.66 5.71
C ARG A 728 6.82 14.17 4.76
N TYR A 729 6.42 15.43 4.88
CA TYR A 729 5.44 16.06 4.00
C TYR A 729 6.06 16.54 2.69
N THR A 730 7.23 17.20 2.76
CA THR A 730 7.92 17.75 1.58
C THR A 730 8.67 16.67 0.77
N GLY A 731 9.27 15.71 1.45
CA GLY A 731 10.08 14.64 0.89
C GLY A 731 9.33 13.71 -0.04
N GLY A 732 8.07 13.37 0.28
CA GLY A 732 7.21 12.59 -0.62
C GLY A 732 7.02 13.30 -1.96
N PHE A 733 6.78 14.61 -1.95
CA PHE A 733 6.68 15.42 -3.18
C PHE A 733 8.01 15.43 -3.97
N LEU A 734 9.16 15.62 -3.31
CA LEU A 734 10.48 15.56 -3.97
C LEU A 734 10.75 14.20 -4.61
N MET A 735 10.45 13.11 -3.90
CA MET A 735 10.62 11.74 -4.38
C MET A 735 9.71 11.44 -5.57
N ASP A 736 8.43 11.78 -5.50
CA ASP A 736 7.47 11.59 -6.59
C ASP A 736 7.76 12.52 -7.78
N TRP A 737 8.29 13.72 -7.55
CA TRP A 737 8.73 14.63 -8.60
C TRP A 737 9.93 14.06 -9.36
N ASN A 738 10.97 13.57 -8.68
CA ASN A 738 12.13 12.99 -9.38
C ASN A 738 11.76 11.64 -10.02
N PHE A 739 10.86 10.87 -9.40
CA PHE A 739 10.30 9.65 -10.01
C PHE A 739 9.57 9.96 -11.32
N ARG A 740 8.67 10.97 -11.32
CA ARG A 740 7.99 11.46 -12.53
C ARG A 740 8.96 11.94 -13.61
N ARG A 741 10.02 12.67 -13.20
CA ARG A 741 11.08 13.18 -14.09
C ARG A 741 11.87 12.06 -14.79
N TYR A 742 12.17 10.95 -14.09
CA TYR A 742 12.90 9.83 -14.67
C TYR A 742 12.04 8.86 -15.47
N ALA A 743 10.82 8.54 -15.02
CA ALA A 743 9.90 7.72 -15.80
C ALA A 743 9.58 8.36 -17.16
N LYS A 744 9.33 9.68 -17.20
CA LYS A 744 9.15 10.42 -18.46
C LYS A 744 10.41 10.42 -19.37
N ARG A 745 11.61 10.28 -18.81
CA ARG A 745 12.87 10.20 -19.58
C ARG A 745 13.14 8.82 -20.17
N GLU A 746 12.79 7.76 -19.44
CA GLU A 746 12.95 6.37 -19.89
C GLU A 746 11.69 5.85 -20.64
N GLY A 747 10.73 6.75 -20.97
CA GLY A 747 9.51 6.42 -21.74
C GLY A 747 8.43 5.66 -20.98
N ILE A 748 8.53 5.55 -19.66
CA ILE A 748 7.65 4.70 -18.83
C ILE A 748 6.40 5.48 -18.43
N GLU A 749 5.22 4.99 -18.84
CA GLU A 749 3.95 5.59 -18.46
C GLU A 749 3.60 5.33 -16.99
N LEU A 750 3.10 6.37 -16.32
CA LEU A 750 2.89 6.41 -14.86
C LEU A 750 1.46 6.06 -14.48
N VAL A 751 1.06 4.83 -14.79
CA VAL A 751 -0.23 4.28 -14.34
C VAL A 751 -0.26 4.25 -12.80
N LYS A 752 -1.25 4.93 -12.19
CA LYS A 752 -1.46 4.92 -10.73
C LYS A 752 -1.73 3.50 -10.25
N ASN A 753 -1.38 3.18 -9.00
CA ASN A 753 -1.55 1.86 -8.35
C ASN A 753 -0.80 0.66 -8.98
N ARG A 754 -0.33 0.77 -10.23
CA ARG A 754 0.46 -0.26 -10.92
C ARG A 754 1.91 -0.30 -10.39
N GLN A 755 2.38 -1.45 -9.91
CA GLN A 755 3.78 -1.61 -9.54
C GLN A 755 4.67 -1.53 -10.80
N GLN A 756 5.57 -0.55 -10.83
CA GLN A 756 6.55 -0.38 -11.90
C GLN A 756 7.76 -1.30 -11.71
N ASP A 757 8.40 -1.75 -12.80
CA ASP A 757 9.62 -2.56 -12.66
C ASP A 757 10.84 -1.67 -12.39
N LEU A 758 11.27 -1.70 -11.12
CA LEU A 758 12.44 -0.98 -10.63
C LEU A 758 13.75 -1.43 -11.32
N ARG A 759 13.78 -2.58 -12.01
CA ARG A 759 14.93 -3.01 -12.83
C ARG A 759 15.24 -2.05 -13.97
N VAL A 760 14.20 -1.54 -14.64
CA VAL A 760 14.37 -0.63 -15.78
C VAL A 760 14.85 0.74 -15.29
N LEU A 761 14.30 1.24 -14.18
CA LEU A 761 14.59 2.58 -13.67
C LEU A 761 16.00 2.69 -13.00
N PRO A 762 16.68 3.85 -13.15
CA PRO A 762 17.93 4.17 -12.46
C PRO A 762 17.70 4.60 -10.99
N ILE A 763 17.06 3.73 -10.19
CA ILE A 763 16.60 4.00 -8.82
C ILE A 763 17.71 4.56 -7.91
N GLU A 764 18.95 4.11 -8.10
CA GLU A 764 20.12 4.54 -7.34
C GLU A 764 20.37 6.03 -7.54
N LYS A 765 20.38 6.47 -8.79
CA LYS A 765 20.55 7.88 -9.17
C LYS A 765 19.35 8.72 -8.72
N MET A 766 18.13 8.20 -8.91
CA MET A 766 16.90 8.89 -8.55
C MET A 766 16.80 9.24 -7.04
N ARG A 767 17.29 8.35 -6.17
CA ARG A 767 17.35 8.57 -4.71
C ARG A 767 18.56 9.40 -4.30
N ILE A 768 19.73 9.19 -4.92
CA ILE A 768 20.98 9.87 -4.54
C ILE A 768 21.02 11.33 -5.01
N GLU A 769 20.41 11.69 -6.15
CA GLU A 769 20.25 13.08 -6.58
C GLU A 769 19.43 13.93 -5.61
N ILE A 770 18.51 13.33 -4.84
CA ILE A 770 17.80 13.99 -3.74
C ILE A 770 18.65 13.96 -2.46
N SER A 771 19.33 12.84 -2.18
CA SER A 771 20.09 12.64 -0.94
C SER A 771 21.29 13.58 -0.80
N LEU A 772 22.09 13.76 -1.87
CA LEU A 772 23.35 14.51 -1.80
C LEU A 772 23.17 16.00 -1.40
N PRO A 773 22.25 16.78 -2.01
CA PRO A 773 21.97 18.13 -1.54
C PRO A 773 21.53 18.17 -0.07
N LEU A 774 20.72 17.20 0.39
CA LEU A 774 20.26 17.13 1.77
C LEU A 774 21.40 16.80 2.74
N VAL A 775 22.36 15.94 2.35
CA VAL A 775 23.60 15.71 3.11
C VAL A 775 24.38 17.02 3.26
N TYR A 776 24.61 17.74 2.17
CA TYR A 776 25.43 18.96 2.19
C TYR A 776 24.77 20.11 2.97
N MET A 777 23.44 20.25 2.87
CA MET A 777 22.70 21.19 3.71
C MET A 777 22.72 20.78 5.19
N ALA A 778 22.64 19.48 5.52
CA ALA A 778 22.80 19.02 6.90
C ALA A 778 24.21 19.30 7.46
N CYS A 779 25.27 19.16 6.63
CA CYS A 779 26.64 19.53 6.98
C CYS A 779 26.76 21.03 7.30
N ALA A 780 26.13 21.90 6.50
CA ALA A 780 26.12 23.33 6.77
C ALA A 780 25.39 23.66 8.10
N MET A 781 24.23 23.06 8.33
CA MET A 781 23.43 23.36 9.53
C MET A 781 24.08 22.85 10.83
N ILE A 782 24.71 21.67 10.84
CA ILE A 782 25.41 21.17 12.04
C ILE A 782 26.66 22.00 12.37
N VAL A 783 27.37 22.54 11.36
CA VAL A 783 28.49 23.48 11.58
C VAL A 783 28.00 24.80 12.14
N ILE A 784 26.89 25.34 11.63
CA ILE A 784 26.25 26.55 12.17
C ILE A 784 25.81 26.33 13.63
N TYR A 785 25.14 25.22 13.92
CA TYR A 785 24.79 24.80 15.29
C TYR A 785 26.02 24.77 16.20
N GLY A 786 27.08 24.09 15.76
CA GLY A 786 28.31 23.91 16.53
C GLY A 786 28.92 25.24 16.94
N TRP A 787 29.17 26.15 15.99
CA TRP A 787 29.77 27.45 16.28
C TRP A 787 28.85 28.40 17.07
N ILE A 788 27.53 28.38 16.85
CA ILE A 788 26.59 29.19 17.66
C ILE A 788 26.62 28.75 19.13
N MET A 789 26.59 27.45 19.39
CA MET A 789 26.63 26.85 20.74
C MET A 789 28.04 26.93 21.37
N ASP A 790 29.12 26.99 20.59
CA ASP A 790 30.51 27.13 21.07
C ASP A 790 30.87 28.59 21.41
N GLN A 791 30.18 29.56 20.80
CA GLN A 791 30.32 31.00 21.07
C GLN A 791 29.23 31.54 22.03
N ASN A 792 28.45 30.66 22.67
CA ASN A 792 27.36 30.99 23.60
C ASN A 792 26.33 32.02 23.06
N LEU A 793 26.02 31.95 21.76
CA LEU A 793 25.12 32.90 21.10
C LEU A 793 23.62 32.61 21.41
N GLY A 794 22.74 33.51 20.98
CA GLY A 794 21.31 33.48 21.32
C GLY A 794 20.58 32.19 20.88
N LEU A 795 19.70 31.71 21.77
CA LEU A 795 18.96 30.44 21.65
C LEU A 795 18.21 30.28 20.31
N ALA A 796 17.62 31.35 19.77
CA ALA A 796 16.93 31.29 18.48
C ALA A 796 17.81 30.81 17.31
N GLY A 797 19.13 31.08 17.36
CA GLY A 797 20.10 30.57 16.39
C GLY A 797 20.34 29.07 16.53
N ILE A 798 20.40 28.56 17.77
CA ILE A 798 20.50 27.13 18.08
C ILE A 798 19.26 26.42 17.53
N GLU A 799 18.07 26.84 17.96
CA GLU A 799 16.81 26.18 17.59
C GLU A 799 16.54 26.20 16.07
N ALA A 800 16.86 27.30 15.38
CA ALA A 800 16.76 27.38 13.93
C ALA A 800 17.75 26.43 13.23
N SER A 801 19.01 26.38 13.68
CA SER A 801 20.03 25.48 13.12
C SER A 801 19.66 24.00 13.34
N LEU A 802 19.15 23.64 14.52
CA LEU A 802 18.67 22.30 14.86
C LEU A 802 17.44 21.88 14.04
N PHE A 803 16.49 22.78 13.81
CA PHE A 803 15.34 22.53 12.93
C PHE A 803 15.77 22.15 11.51
N PHE A 804 16.58 23.01 10.88
CA PHE A 804 17.02 22.78 9.50
C PHE A 804 17.97 21.59 9.40
N PHE A 805 18.88 21.41 10.37
CA PHE A 805 19.71 20.21 10.50
C PHE A 805 18.84 18.94 10.48
N ALA A 806 17.84 18.85 11.37
CA ALA A 806 17.01 17.66 11.50
C ALA A 806 16.12 17.40 10.27
N LEU A 807 15.65 18.46 9.60
CA LEU A 807 14.90 18.39 8.34
C LEU A 807 15.77 17.81 7.22
N PHE A 808 16.97 18.35 7.01
CA PHE A 808 17.87 17.89 5.95
C PHE A 808 18.47 16.51 6.26
N PHE A 809 18.87 16.26 7.52
CA PHE A 809 19.36 14.97 8.00
C PHE A 809 18.32 13.86 7.81
N SER A 810 17.09 14.06 8.32
CA SER A 810 16.00 13.10 8.17
C SER A 810 15.68 12.85 6.68
N GLY A 811 15.81 13.89 5.85
CA GLY A 811 15.61 13.78 4.41
C GLY A 811 16.63 12.89 3.71
N ALA A 812 17.92 13.11 3.95
CA ALA A 812 18.98 12.24 3.45
C ALA A 812 18.78 10.79 3.96
N LEU A 813 18.59 10.62 5.27
CA LEU A 813 18.47 9.31 5.90
C LEU A 813 17.24 8.51 5.44
N ASN A 814 16.13 9.19 5.12
CA ASN A 814 14.91 8.57 4.61
C ASN A 814 15.02 8.11 3.15
N ASN A 815 15.65 8.91 2.28
CA ASN A 815 15.91 8.50 0.89
C ASN A 815 16.85 7.29 0.83
N LEU A 816 17.90 7.27 1.67
CA LEU A 816 18.85 6.15 1.75
C LEU A 816 18.20 4.89 2.36
N ASN A 817 17.30 5.03 3.35
CA ASN A 817 16.45 3.93 3.82
C ASN A 817 15.61 3.32 2.69
N THR A 818 14.94 4.17 1.92
CA THR A 818 14.09 3.72 0.81
C THR A 818 14.95 3.04 -0.26
N LEU A 819 16.14 3.55 -0.57
CA LEU A 819 17.07 2.90 -1.51
C LEU A 819 17.55 1.53 -1.02
N ILE A 820 17.85 1.37 0.28
CA ILE A 820 18.19 0.06 0.87
C ILE A 820 17.05 -0.95 0.68
N VAL A 821 15.79 -0.53 0.83
CA VAL A 821 14.61 -1.37 0.61
C VAL A 821 14.40 -1.67 -0.88
N ASP A 822 14.48 -0.65 -1.74
CA ASP A 822 14.31 -0.76 -3.20
C ASP A 822 15.36 -1.69 -3.84
N LEU A 823 16.58 -1.76 -3.28
CA LEU A 823 17.67 -2.65 -3.73
C LEU A 823 17.56 -4.09 -3.19
N ASN A 824 16.75 -4.36 -2.16
CA ASN A 824 16.69 -5.65 -1.47
C ASN A 824 15.22 -6.12 -1.33
N THR A 825 14.43 -6.03 -2.41
CA THR A 825 12.97 -6.26 -2.42
C THR A 825 12.54 -7.57 -1.78
N ASP A 826 13.32 -8.64 -1.97
CA ASP A 826 12.97 -10.01 -1.58
C ASP A 826 13.37 -10.32 -0.13
N SER A 827 14.21 -9.47 0.47
CA SER A 827 14.68 -9.57 1.86
C SER A 827 14.60 -8.21 2.59
N ALA A 828 13.58 -7.41 2.28
CA ALA A 828 13.49 -6.02 2.72
C ALA A 828 13.54 -5.85 4.24
N ALA A 829 12.89 -6.74 5.01
CA ALA A 829 12.94 -6.73 6.47
C ALA A 829 14.37 -7.00 6.99
N THR A 830 15.10 -7.94 6.38
CA THR A 830 16.50 -8.26 6.69
C THR A 830 17.43 -7.09 6.36
N ALA A 831 17.18 -6.37 5.27
CA ALA A 831 17.94 -5.18 4.90
C ALA A 831 17.70 -4.01 5.88
N VAL A 832 16.45 -3.80 6.33
CA VAL A 832 16.11 -2.85 7.39
C VAL A 832 16.76 -3.24 8.73
N ALA A 833 16.81 -4.52 9.07
CA ALA A 833 17.49 -5.00 10.28
C ALA A 833 19.01 -4.76 10.22
N ALA A 834 19.67 -5.05 9.09
CA ALA A 834 21.10 -4.76 8.88
C ALA A 834 21.40 -3.25 9.00
N ASN A 835 20.50 -2.40 8.48
CA ASN A 835 20.57 -0.95 8.57
C ASN A 835 20.39 -0.42 10.00
N ASN A 836 19.46 -0.98 10.76
CA ASN A 836 19.29 -0.66 12.18
C ASN A 836 20.52 -1.08 12.99
N LEU A 837 21.05 -2.29 12.77
CA LEU A 837 22.25 -2.80 13.43
C LEU A 837 23.46 -1.88 13.21
N GLY A 838 23.76 -1.52 11.96
CA GLY A 838 24.87 -0.62 11.63
C GLY A 838 24.73 0.75 12.28
N ARG A 839 23.53 1.36 12.20
CA ARG A 839 23.24 2.68 12.79
C ARG A 839 23.37 2.68 14.30
N CYS A 840 22.75 1.73 14.98
CA CYS A 840 22.81 1.66 16.44
C CYS A 840 24.23 1.41 16.96
N LEU A 841 25.03 0.57 16.28
CA LEU A 841 26.43 0.33 16.68
C LEU A 841 27.34 1.56 16.43
N ILE A 842 27.22 2.24 15.29
CA ILE A 842 27.98 3.47 15.04
C ILE A 842 27.48 4.62 15.93
N GLY A 843 26.18 4.70 16.20
CA GLY A 843 25.59 5.64 17.16
C GLY A 843 26.09 5.41 18.59
N ALA A 844 26.24 4.15 19.02
CA ALA A 844 26.85 3.82 20.30
C ALA A 844 28.30 4.30 20.39
N GLY A 845 29.12 3.98 19.38
CA GLY A 845 30.51 4.45 19.32
C GLY A 845 30.61 5.97 19.33
N ALA A 846 29.74 6.65 18.57
CA ALA A 846 29.68 8.11 18.50
C ALA A 846 29.27 8.75 19.85
N ALA A 847 28.27 8.19 20.54
CA ALA A 847 27.85 8.67 21.86
C ALA A 847 28.93 8.48 22.93
N ALA A 848 29.71 7.40 22.85
CA ALA A 848 30.82 7.14 23.79
C ALA A 848 31.99 8.14 23.63
N ILE A 849 32.32 8.54 22.40
CA ILE A 849 33.41 9.50 22.12
C ILE A 849 32.96 10.96 22.16
N ALA A 850 31.64 11.24 22.23
CA ALA A 850 31.07 12.57 22.07
C ALA A 850 31.67 13.62 23.02
N ASN A 851 31.64 13.38 24.33
CA ASN A 851 32.19 14.31 25.32
C ASN A 851 33.72 14.43 25.19
N PRO A 852 34.53 13.35 25.21
CA PRO A 852 35.99 13.46 25.04
C PRO A 852 36.43 14.20 23.76
N MET A 853 35.65 14.11 22.68
CA MET A 853 35.88 14.85 21.44
C MET A 853 35.60 16.35 21.58
N ILE A 854 34.51 16.72 22.26
CA ILE A 854 34.17 18.13 22.55
C ILE A 854 35.14 18.73 23.56
N ASP A 855 35.49 18.00 24.62
CA ASP A 855 36.42 18.42 25.66
C ASP A 855 37.84 18.67 25.09
N GLY A 856 38.23 17.92 24.05
CA GLY A 856 39.53 18.03 23.39
C GLY A 856 39.60 18.98 22.18
N LEU A 857 38.49 19.25 21.49
CA LEU A 857 38.46 20.06 20.25
C LEU A 857 37.62 21.34 20.35
N GLY A 858 36.73 21.45 21.33
CA GLY A 858 35.59 22.39 21.30
C GLY A 858 34.43 21.88 20.43
N LEU A 859 33.24 22.44 20.64
CA LEU A 859 32.04 21.99 19.94
C LEU A 859 32.02 22.46 18.48
N GLY A 860 32.57 23.65 18.19
CA GLY A 860 32.72 24.18 16.84
C GLY A 860 33.52 23.21 15.97
N TRP A 861 34.74 22.86 16.37
CA TRP A 861 35.58 21.90 15.63
C TRP A 861 35.02 20.48 15.61
N THR A 862 34.33 20.04 16.66
CA THR A 862 33.61 18.75 16.65
C THR A 862 32.58 18.70 15.52
N SER A 863 31.78 19.77 15.33
CA SER A 863 30.80 19.84 14.24
C SER A 863 31.42 19.89 12.84
N VAL A 864 32.59 20.54 12.71
CA VAL A 864 33.39 20.60 11.48
C VAL A 864 33.98 19.22 11.16
N LEU A 865 34.46 18.47 12.16
CA LEU A 865 34.99 17.10 11.98
C LEU A 865 33.91 16.13 11.51
N ILE A 866 32.71 16.18 12.12
CA ILE A 866 31.56 15.36 11.71
C ILE A 866 31.15 15.68 10.26
N SER A 867 31.05 16.97 9.91
CA SER A 867 30.71 17.41 8.56
C SER A 867 31.77 17.06 7.53
N GLY A 868 33.05 17.24 7.88
CA GLY A 868 34.19 16.86 7.04
C GLY A 868 34.17 15.36 6.72
N LEU A 869 33.91 14.52 7.72
CA LEU A 869 33.75 13.08 7.53
C LEU A 869 32.58 12.76 6.58
N TRP A 870 31.42 13.39 6.76
CA TRP A 870 30.25 13.22 5.89
C TRP A 870 30.51 13.69 4.44
N LEU A 871 31.22 14.80 4.25
CA LEU A 871 31.61 15.31 2.94
C LEU A 871 32.58 14.35 2.24
N VAL A 872 33.65 13.92 2.92
CA VAL A 872 34.63 12.96 2.37
C VAL A 872 33.97 11.63 1.99
N ILE A 873 33.13 11.06 2.88
CA ILE A 873 32.47 9.79 2.61
C ILE A 873 31.30 9.90 1.61
N SER A 874 30.81 11.12 1.30
CA SER A 874 29.78 11.34 0.25
C SER A 874 30.26 10.91 -1.14
N VAL A 875 31.58 10.85 -1.39
CA VAL A 875 32.19 10.29 -2.60
C VAL A 875 31.70 8.86 -2.87
N LEU A 876 31.40 8.09 -1.82
CA LEU A 876 30.84 6.74 -1.98
C LEU A 876 29.42 6.75 -2.58
N LEU A 877 28.59 7.75 -2.27
CA LEU A 877 27.28 7.92 -2.91
C LEU A 877 27.42 8.35 -4.37
N TRP A 878 28.38 9.21 -4.71
CA TRP A 878 28.70 9.55 -6.10
C TRP A 878 29.09 8.31 -6.92
N ILE A 879 29.90 7.41 -6.35
CA ILE A 879 30.27 6.13 -6.97
C ILE A 879 29.03 5.26 -7.24
N ILE A 880 28.08 5.17 -6.30
CA ILE A 880 26.81 4.44 -6.53
C ILE A 880 25.94 5.13 -7.58
N MET A 881 25.84 6.46 -7.56
CA MET A 881 25.05 7.22 -8.54
C MET A 881 25.52 7.00 -9.98
N TRP A 882 26.81 6.72 -10.18
CA TRP A 882 27.39 6.42 -11.50
C TRP A 882 27.44 4.93 -11.83
N LYS A 883 27.72 4.04 -10.86
CA LYS A 883 28.00 2.61 -11.12
C LYS A 883 26.93 1.64 -10.61
N GLY A 884 25.99 2.08 -9.77
CA GLY A 884 24.96 1.25 -9.14
C GLY A 884 24.10 0.47 -10.14
N ARG A 885 23.45 1.17 -11.10
CA ARG A 885 22.62 0.53 -12.15
C ARG A 885 23.40 -0.55 -12.91
N LYS A 886 24.70 -0.34 -13.14
CA LYS A 886 25.56 -1.35 -13.78
C LYS A 886 25.79 -2.55 -12.85
N TRP A 887 26.23 -2.34 -11.61
CA TRP A 887 26.47 -3.44 -10.66
C TRP A 887 25.21 -4.29 -10.43
N ARG A 888 24.04 -3.65 -10.34
CA ARG A 888 22.74 -4.33 -10.20
C ARG A 888 22.34 -5.13 -11.45
N MET A 889 22.61 -4.62 -12.66
CA MET A 889 22.39 -5.36 -13.91
C MET A 889 23.39 -6.51 -14.09
N ASP A 890 24.66 -6.32 -13.73
CA ASP A 890 25.70 -7.35 -13.79
C ASP A 890 25.33 -8.52 -12.84
N LYS A 891 24.78 -8.21 -11.65
CA LYS A 891 24.25 -9.18 -10.66
C LYS A 891 22.93 -9.87 -11.08
N GLN A 892 22.37 -9.55 -12.24
CA GLN A 892 21.20 -10.23 -12.81
C GLN A 892 21.56 -11.13 -14.01
N LYS A 893 22.86 -11.26 -14.33
CA LYS A 893 23.38 -12.03 -15.47
C LYS A 893 24.19 -13.27 -15.07
N GLY A 894 24.38 -13.50 -13.78
CA GLY A 894 25.06 -14.67 -13.18
C GLY A 894 24.52 -14.93 -11.78
#